data_AF-X6PFK6-F1
#
_entry.id   AF-X6PFK6-F1
#
_cell.length_a   1.000
_cell.length_b   1.000
_cell.length_c   1.000
_cell.angle_alpha   90.00
_cell.angle_beta   90.00
_cell.angle_gamma   90.00
#
_symmetry.space_group_name_H-M   'P 1'
#
loop_
_entity.id
_entity.type
_entity.pdbx_description
1 polymer ?
#
loop_
_entity_poly.entity_id
_entity_poly.type
_entity_poly.pdbx_seq_one_letter_code
_entity_poly.pdbx_strand_id
1 'polypeptide(L)'
;MKKNKTWKDYKIAFDYQHRTIMLLDETTLRVKSLQVGNPKKKSLELNVDIQWQNYFSTDDLTHTMWCDIILNKSWHFRTFDWTDCMLLSNSCSVNKSLLVYRPNILLHLCPQRFNSFSVIWNGEGGKFQFHREPLNPYSITLKQALQQLKQKLQVLRKFKHGMEKIIYFDCIFDRCVPPIPPNINENVLLHDIYKHIRNYPNIPVYWEITYYCMVPYEYTIPVQIDTPLASAFGEGKTVSTKKEKFNPLLFENDFDRIKAIEDKLYLLQTSTNNQLKELLHEIIKNGYLTDLISTKVLRTGKDVIKQNINYNKKNPDKLILNDKILTILKELKILYHNNIHKQMGYPLQLYHICAIVLYCSKSCNTGFSSDQINFKHDRWTCLDMYLHAAITILHNYERREESNIDLYSGLKQVRLEDITKIEAGYFVSHVSTSDDLQVAKMYRSDRGCILHFHPSMRRAFGIKSCDVSWISEYKHEREILFARSITCYNSVKDGHKGIALWNAKIESEDEDTQMILLTWTEYDEYLQQTMEISAIWGHCIDLNLIYVLAKHNQDDINEIHEYLSDFCTWKEQKYNDKKYEEKMKEFVKLRCCNDNINLFWLFLFEKVSRGEQVAFECAIVDTVIYGLPFVEKDKATWKKSEK
;
A
#
# COMPACT_ATOMS: atom_id res chain seq x y z
N MET A 1 20.84 -18.85 -0.08
CA MET A 1 21.98 -18.48 -0.97
C MET A 1 22.08 -19.45 -2.15
N LYS A 2 22.38 -18.94 -3.35
CA LYS A 2 22.58 -19.75 -4.56
C LYS A 2 23.96 -20.41 -4.54
N LYS A 3 24.02 -21.74 -4.72
CA LYS A 3 25.25 -22.52 -4.87
C LYS A 3 25.04 -23.59 -5.95
N ASN A 4 25.95 -23.66 -6.92
CA ASN A 4 25.88 -24.64 -8.02
C ASN A 4 24.50 -24.66 -8.72
N LYS A 5 23.94 -23.48 -9.00
CA LYS A 5 22.58 -23.29 -9.57
C LYS A 5 21.41 -23.73 -8.67
N THR A 6 21.66 -24.23 -7.46
CA THR A 6 20.64 -24.62 -6.49
C THR A 6 20.56 -23.63 -5.31
N TRP A 7 19.39 -23.45 -4.72
CA TRP A 7 19.22 -22.63 -3.52
C TRP A 7 19.39 -23.49 -2.27
N LYS A 8 20.11 -22.96 -1.28
CA LYS A 8 20.28 -23.58 0.03
C LYS A 8 20.06 -22.56 1.13
N ASP A 9 19.46 -23.02 2.23
CA ASP A 9 19.19 -22.23 3.41
C ASP A 9 20.43 -22.19 4.32
N TYR A 10 20.66 -21.03 4.93
CA TYR A 10 21.77 -20.81 5.84
C TYR A 10 21.35 -19.86 6.95
N LYS A 11 21.83 -20.12 8.18
CA LYS A 11 21.92 -19.09 9.20
C LYS A 11 23.12 -18.20 8.93
N ILE A 12 22.97 -16.90 9.14
CA ILE A 12 23.97 -15.89 8.78
C ILE A 12 24.50 -15.24 10.07
N ALA A 13 25.83 -15.14 10.18
CA ALA A 13 26.51 -14.30 11.17
C ALA A 13 27.51 -13.37 10.46
N PHE A 14 27.69 -12.17 11.00
CA PHE A 14 28.58 -11.16 10.42
C PHE A 14 29.82 -10.97 11.29
N ASP A 15 30.99 -11.20 10.69
CA ASP A 15 32.28 -10.84 11.25
C ASP A 15 32.72 -9.53 10.61
N TYR A 16 32.30 -8.41 11.20
CA TYR A 16 32.63 -7.08 10.69
C TYR A 16 34.12 -6.76 10.83
N GLN A 17 34.80 -7.37 11.80
CA GLN A 17 36.23 -7.16 12.02
C GLN A 17 37.05 -7.66 10.81
N HIS A 18 36.68 -8.83 10.29
CA HIS A 18 37.33 -9.43 9.13
C HIS A 18 36.56 -9.22 7.83
N ARG A 19 35.43 -8.48 7.87
CA ARG A 19 34.53 -8.22 6.74
C ARG A 19 34.08 -9.52 6.04
N THR A 20 33.66 -10.47 6.86
CA THR A 20 33.28 -11.81 6.42
C THR A 20 31.85 -12.12 6.85
N ILE A 21 31.10 -12.80 5.98
CA ILE A 21 29.79 -13.37 6.31
C ILE A 21 29.99 -14.87 6.56
N MET A 22 29.64 -15.33 7.76
CA MET A 22 29.65 -16.74 8.11
C MET A 22 28.26 -17.34 7.84
N LEU A 23 28.24 -18.42 7.07
CA LEU A 23 27.05 -19.16 6.69
C LEU A 23 27.06 -20.54 7.34
N LEU A 24 26.13 -20.78 8.24
CA LEU A 24 25.92 -22.08 8.88
C LEU A 24 24.83 -22.85 8.14
N ASP A 25 25.22 -23.97 7.54
CA ASP A 25 24.28 -24.95 6.99
C ASP A 25 23.79 -25.84 8.14
N GLU A 26 22.55 -25.66 8.58
CA GLU A 26 22.02 -26.39 9.74
C GLU A 26 21.87 -27.88 9.50
N THR A 27 21.76 -28.32 8.24
CA THR A 27 21.60 -29.74 7.91
C THR A 27 22.91 -30.50 8.02
N THR A 28 24.02 -29.85 7.65
CA THR A 28 25.35 -30.45 7.68
C THR A 28 26.22 -29.97 8.84
N LEU A 29 25.73 -28.98 9.60
CA LEU A 29 26.46 -28.23 10.63
C LEU A 29 27.80 -27.66 10.14
N ARG A 30 27.92 -27.42 8.82
CA ARG A 30 29.14 -26.87 8.21
C ARG A 30 29.05 -25.35 8.12
N VAL A 31 30.10 -24.69 8.59
CA VAL A 31 30.29 -23.25 8.44
C VAL A 31 31.07 -22.96 7.16
N LYS A 32 30.62 -21.95 6.41
CA LYS A 32 31.35 -21.38 5.27
C LYS A 32 31.55 -19.90 5.51
N SER A 33 32.72 -19.39 5.17
CA SER A 33 33.02 -17.95 5.21
C SER A 33 32.95 -17.36 3.81
N LEU A 34 32.24 -16.24 3.65
CA LEU A 34 32.26 -15.42 2.45
C LEU A 34 33.02 -14.14 2.76
N GLN A 35 34.15 -13.93 2.10
CA GLN A 35 34.91 -12.69 2.20
C GLN A 35 34.22 -11.62 1.36
N VAL A 36 33.67 -10.58 2.01
CA VAL A 36 32.88 -9.52 1.33
C VAL A 36 33.68 -8.23 1.18
N GLY A 37 34.55 -7.91 2.13
CA GLY A 37 35.46 -6.77 2.03
C GLY A 37 36.91 -7.17 2.22
N ASN A 38 37.78 -6.17 2.29
CA ASN A 38 39.19 -6.37 2.60
C ASN A 38 39.38 -6.81 4.07
N PRO A 39 39.99 -7.98 4.34
CA PRO A 39 40.17 -8.48 5.70
C PRO A 39 41.17 -7.67 6.53
N LYS A 40 41.92 -6.74 5.93
CA LYS A 40 42.86 -5.87 6.64
C LYS A 40 42.10 -4.76 7.40
N LYS A 41 42.16 -4.78 8.73
CA LYS A 41 41.48 -3.85 9.67
C LYS A 41 41.61 -2.34 9.37
N LYS A 42 42.62 -1.90 8.60
CA LYS A 42 42.97 -0.48 8.39
C LYS A 42 42.74 0.04 6.97
N SER A 43 42.33 -0.79 6.02
CA SER A 43 42.02 -0.29 4.68
C SER A 43 40.63 0.34 4.65
N LEU A 44 40.52 1.48 3.94
CA LEU A 44 39.24 2.00 3.49
C LEU A 44 38.58 0.92 2.63
N GLU A 45 37.34 0.59 2.96
CA GLU A 45 36.48 -0.24 2.13
C GLU A 45 35.38 0.64 1.55
N LEU A 46 35.27 0.64 0.23
CA LEU A 46 34.40 1.54 -0.52
C LEU A 46 33.66 0.82 -1.64
N ASN A 47 33.93 -0.48 -1.86
CA ASN A 47 33.53 -1.19 -3.07
C ASN A 47 32.61 -2.38 -2.80
N VAL A 48 31.94 -2.41 -1.63
CA VAL A 48 30.90 -3.41 -1.41
C VAL A 48 29.70 -3.05 -2.28
N ASP A 49 29.49 -3.81 -3.34
CA ASP A 49 28.38 -3.63 -4.26
C ASP A 49 27.19 -4.46 -3.77
N ILE A 50 26.05 -3.79 -3.56
CA ILE A 50 24.82 -4.43 -3.11
C ILE A 50 23.73 -4.12 -4.13
N GLN A 51 23.26 -5.12 -4.85
CA GLN A 51 22.19 -4.95 -5.82
C GLN A 51 20.93 -5.66 -5.32
N TRP A 52 19.78 -5.05 -5.59
CA TRP A 52 18.48 -5.64 -5.31
C TRP A 52 17.85 -6.08 -6.62
N GLN A 53 17.25 -7.25 -6.61
CA GLN A 53 16.49 -7.77 -7.74
C GLN A 53 15.24 -8.47 -7.23
N ASN A 54 14.11 -8.25 -7.88
CA ASN A 54 12.94 -9.09 -7.65
C ASN A 54 13.03 -10.27 -8.60
N TYR A 55 13.11 -11.48 -8.06
CA TYR A 55 13.07 -12.68 -8.88
C TYR A 55 11.67 -13.28 -8.83
N PHE A 56 11.02 -13.23 -9.99
CA PHE A 56 9.80 -13.98 -10.26
C PHE A 56 10.15 -15.13 -11.19
N SER A 57 9.91 -16.36 -10.77
CA SER A 57 9.98 -17.49 -11.68
C SER A 57 8.57 -17.96 -11.98
N THR A 58 8.16 -17.73 -13.22
CA THR A 58 6.94 -18.30 -13.80
C THR A 58 6.97 -19.82 -13.79
N ASP A 59 8.17 -20.39 -13.86
CA ASP A 59 8.42 -21.83 -13.94
C ASP A 59 8.52 -22.49 -12.55
N ASP A 60 8.68 -21.70 -11.49
CA ASP A 60 8.71 -22.21 -10.11
C ASP A 60 7.27 -22.50 -9.67
N LEU A 61 6.99 -23.77 -9.37
CA LEU A 61 5.74 -24.25 -8.79
C LEU A 61 5.46 -23.70 -7.37
N THR A 62 6.26 -22.75 -6.90
CA THR A 62 6.22 -22.22 -5.53
C THR A 62 5.30 -21.01 -5.39
N HIS A 63 4.88 -20.37 -6.49
CA HIS A 63 3.97 -19.20 -6.49
C HIS A 63 4.41 -18.11 -5.50
N THR A 64 5.74 -17.91 -5.40
CA THR A 64 6.38 -17.03 -4.42
C THR A 64 7.31 -16.06 -5.13
N MET A 65 7.18 -14.77 -4.81
CA MET A 65 8.10 -13.73 -5.22
C MET A 65 9.23 -13.60 -4.19
N TRP A 66 10.47 -13.60 -4.66
CA TRP A 66 11.65 -13.50 -3.80
C TRP A 66 12.32 -12.14 -3.93
N CYS A 67 12.78 -11.60 -2.81
CA CYS A 67 13.71 -10.47 -2.82
C CYS A 67 15.13 -11.02 -2.88
N ASP A 68 15.77 -10.86 -4.03
CA ASP A 68 17.12 -11.31 -4.29
C ASP A 68 18.12 -10.17 -3.98
N ILE A 69 19.19 -10.51 -3.28
CA ILE A 69 20.32 -9.61 -3.03
C ILE A 69 21.55 -10.20 -3.70
N ILE A 70 22.23 -9.38 -4.50
CA ILE A 70 23.51 -9.74 -5.11
C ILE A 70 24.59 -8.91 -4.42
N LEU A 71 25.48 -9.59 -3.69
CA LEU A 71 26.64 -8.97 -3.06
C LEU A 71 27.88 -9.17 -3.94
N ASN A 72 28.61 -8.09 -4.20
CA ASN A 72 29.83 -8.04 -5.00
C ASN A 72 29.70 -8.78 -6.35
N LYS A 73 28.54 -8.68 -6.98
CA LYS A 73 28.20 -9.30 -8.28
C LYS A 73 28.36 -10.84 -8.32
N SER A 74 28.57 -11.48 -7.18
CA SER A 74 29.00 -12.89 -7.11
C SER A 74 28.12 -13.73 -6.20
N TRP A 75 27.68 -13.16 -5.08
CA TRP A 75 26.94 -13.89 -4.06
C TRP A 75 25.46 -13.56 -4.14
N HIS A 76 24.65 -14.55 -4.48
CA HIS A 76 23.21 -14.38 -4.62
C HIS A 76 22.50 -14.92 -3.37
N PHE A 77 21.74 -14.04 -2.73
CA PHE A 77 20.87 -14.34 -1.60
C PHE A 77 19.43 -14.20 -2.02
N ARG A 78 18.57 -14.96 -1.35
CA ARG A 78 17.12 -14.89 -1.43
C ARG A 78 16.62 -14.69 -0.03
N THR A 79 15.65 -13.81 0.11
CA THR A 79 14.96 -13.52 1.38
C THR A 79 13.47 -13.68 1.17
N PHE A 80 12.77 -14.14 2.21
CA PHE A 80 11.34 -14.44 2.14
C PHE A 80 10.49 -13.18 2.01
N ASP A 81 10.92 -12.10 2.64
CA ASP A 81 10.26 -10.82 2.54
C ASP A 81 11.25 -9.67 2.40
N TRP A 82 10.69 -8.48 2.20
CA TRP A 82 11.43 -7.26 2.05
C TRP A 82 12.19 -6.86 3.33
N THR A 83 11.64 -7.13 4.50
CA THR A 83 12.25 -6.75 5.78
C THR A 83 13.56 -7.49 5.97
N ASP A 84 13.59 -8.79 5.70
CA ASP A 84 14.81 -9.59 5.70
C ASP A 84 15.80 -9.12 4.64
N CYS A 85 15.32 -8.79 3.44
CA CYS A 85 16.11 -8.21 2.37
C CYS A 85 16.81 -6.92 2.84
N MET A 86 16.05 -6.01 3.43
CA MET A 86 16.56 -4.75 3.97
C MET A 86 17.53 -4.98 5.13
N LEU A 87 17.22 -5.88 6.07
CA LEU A 87 18.08 -6.20 7.20
C LEU A 87 19.41 -6.78 6.74
N LEU A 88 19.40 -7.71 5.78
CA LEU A 88 20.60 -8.28 5.18
C LEU A 88 21.40 -7.21 4.44
N SER A 89 20.75 -6.42 3.58
CA SER A 89 21.37 -5.31 2.85
C SER A 89 22.03 -4.32 3.80
N ASN A 90 21.30 -3.82 4.80
CA ASN A 90 21.81 -2.87 5.78
C ASN A 90 22.97 -3.45 6.60
N SER A 91 22.90 -4.74 6.97
CA SER A 91 23.97 -5.44 7.69
C SER A 91 25.24 -5.58 6.86
N CYS A 92 25.10 -5.70 5.53
CA CYS A 92 26.22 -5.69 4.58
C CYS A 92 26.76 -4.28 4.30
N SER A 93 25.96 -3.23 4.54
CA SER A 93 26.40 -1.83 4.38
C SER A 93 27.19 -1.33 5.59
N VAL A 94 26.66 -1.49 6.81
CA VAL A 94 27.18 -0.92 8.08
C VAL A 94 26.81 -1.83 9.27
N ASN A 95 27.60 -1.87 10.36
CA ASN A 95 27.20 -2.58 11.58
C ASN A 95 25.96 -1.96 12.23
N LYS A 96 25.13 -2.82 12.81
CA LYS A 96 23.92 -2.51 13.56
C LYS A 96 24.28 -1.79 14.88
N SER A 97 24.39 -0.47 14.85
CA SER A 97 24.22 0.35 16.05
C SER A 97 22.71 0.51 16.28
N LEU A 98 22.16 -0.22 17.24
CA LEU A 98 20.83 0.05 17.79
C LEU A 98 20.90 1.36 18.57
N LEU A 99 20.19 2.38 18.10
CA LEU A 99 19.15 3.12 18.85
C LEU A 99 18.59 4.26 17.97
N VAL A 100 17.27 4.31 17.87
CA VAL A 100 16.49 5.40 17.28
C VAL A 100 15.80 6.11 18.43
N TYR A 101 15.95 7.44 18.59
CA TYR A 101 14.82 8.38 18.63
C TYR A 101 15.26 9.87 18.64
N ARG A 102 14.54 10.70 17.86
CA ARG A 102 14.68 12.17 17.70
C ARG A 102 13.85 12.91 18.78
N PRO A 103 14.07 14.21 19.13
CA PRO A 103 14.48 15.34 18.27
C PRO A 103 15.74 16.09 18.75
N ASN A 104 16.48 16.64 17.79
CA ASN A 104 17.73 17.42 17.92
C ASN A 104 19.05 16.62 17.93
N ILE A 105 19.07 15.51 17.17
CA ILE A 105 20.22 14.77 16.60
C ILE A 105 21.46 14.68 17.48
N LEU A 106 21.79 13.47 17.96
CA LEU A 106 23.19 13.06 18.03
C LEU A 106 23.40 11.63 17.55
N LEU A 107 23.93 11.52 16.33
CA LEU A 107 24.69 10.36 15.89
C LEU A 107 25.97 10.31 16.72
N HIS A 108 26.18 9.24 17.48
CA HIS A 108 27.44 8.47 17.46
C HIS A 108 27.33 7.23 18.34
N LEU A 109 27.68 6.06 17.79
CA LEU A 109 28.88 5.30 18.16
C LEU A 109 29.03 4.10 17.20
N CYS A 110 30.15 4.08 16.47
CA CYS A 110 30.62 2.91 15.73
C CYS A 110 31.35 1.97 16.72
N PRO A 111 31.65 0.70 16.37
CA PRO A 111 33.01 0.49 15.90
C PRO A 111 33.18 -0.73 15.00
N GLN A 112 32.39 -0.84 13.93
CA GLN A 112 32.72 -1.73 12.83
C GLN A 112 31.82 -1.40 11.63
N ARG A 113 32.36 -1.30 10.42
CA ARG A 113 31.55 -1.07 9.22
C ARG A 113 32.12 -1.91 8.09
N PHE A 114 31.25 -2.48 7.28
CA PHE A 114 31.67 -3.05 6.00
C PHE A 114 32.13 -1.95 5.04
N ASN A 115 31.57 -0.74 5.12
CA ASN A 115 31.96 0.39 4.25
C ASN A 115 32.35 1.65 5.04
N SER A 116 33.27 2.40 4.46
CA SER A 116 33.80 3.64 5.03
C SER A 116 32.77 4.77 4.89
N PHE A 117 32.20 4.92 3.68
CA PHE A 117 31.19 5.91 3.35
C PHE A 117 29.84 5.25 3.06
N SER A 118 28.74 5.81 3.56
CA SER A 118 27.38 5.31 3.27
C SER A 118 26.35 6.43 3.28
N VAL A 119 25.42 6.40 2.33
CA VAL A 119 24.22 7.24 2.34
C VAL A 119 23.12 6.53 3.11
N ILE A 120 22.64 7.17 4.17
CA ILE A 120 21.40 6.82 4.85
C ILE A 120 20.29 7.60 4.16
N TRP A 121 19.22 6.94 3.75
CA TRP A 121 18.07 7.63 3.19
C TRP A 121 16.79 7.01 3.74
N ASN A 122 15.75 7.84 3.84
CA ASN A 122 14.41 7.41 4.19
C ASN A 122 13.52 7.46 2.95
N GLY A 123 12.54 6.57 2.87
CA GLY A 123 11.48 6.67 1.87
C GLY A 123 10.13 7.06 2.45
N GLU A 124 9.13 7.28 1.60
CA GLU A 124 7.75 7.51 2.04
C GLU A 124 7.20 6.29 2.78
N GLY A 125 7.15 6.38 4.12
CA GLY A 125 6.61 5.34 5.01
C GLY A 125 6.76 5.61 6.50
N GLY A 126 7.10 6.85 6.88
CA GLY A 126 7.25 7.25 8.27
C GLY A 126 8.67 7.11 8.83
N LYS A 127 8.81 7.45 10.12
CA LYS A 127 10.09 7.73 10.81
C LYS A 127 10.98 6.50 11.10
N PHE A 128 10.65 5.31 10.58
CA PHE A 128 11.23 4.04 11.09
C PHE A 128 11.95 3.15 10.07
N GLN A 129 11.96 3.47 8.76
CA GLN A 129 12.62 2.62 7.75
C GLN A 129 13.78 3.36 7.06
N PHE A 130 14.96 3.32 7.68
CA PHE A 130 16.18 3.83 7.08
C PHE A 130 16.87 2.77 6.23
N HIS A 131 17.22 3.13 5.01
CA HIS A 131 18.04 2.34 4.11
C HIS A 131 19.47 2.85 4.13
N ARG A 132 20.44 1.94 4.02
CA ARG A 132 21.87 2.28 3.99
C ARG A 132 22.50 1.81 2.69
N GLU A 133 22.96 2.78 1.91
CA GLU A 133 23.62 2.56 0.63
C GLU A 133 25.12 2.78 0.75
N PRO A 134 25.96 1.75 0.55
CA PRO A 134 27.39 1.93 0.49
C PRO A 134 27.78 2.53 -0.86
N LEU A 135 28.50 3.64 -0.85
CA LEU A 135 28.95 4.32 -2.07
C LEU A 135 30.43 4.63 -1.97
N ASN A 136 31.14 4.60 -3.10
CA ASN A 136 32.52 5.07 -3.19
C ASN A 136 32.55 6.57 -3.54
N PRO A 137 32.81 7.47 -2.57
CA PRO A 137 32.68 8.90 -2.83
C PRO A 137 33.75 9.45 -3.79
N TYR A 138 34.84 8.71 -4.00
CA TYR A 138 35.91 9.12 -4.92
C TYR A 138 35.64 8.74 -6.38
N SER A 139 34.67 7.88 -6.65
CA SER A 139 34.39 7.40 -8.01
C SER A 139 32.95 7.62 -8.48
N ILE A 140 32.04 8.04 -7.59
CA ILE A 140 30.64 8.27 -7.91
C ILE A 140 30.30 9.76 -7.85
N THR A 141 29.57 10.23 -8.86
CA THR A 141 28.99 11.57 -8.85
C THR A 141 27.68 11.60 -8.07
N LEU A 142 27.22 12.80 -7.67
CA LEU A 142 25.91 12.98 -7.04
C LEU A 142 24.79 12.42 -7.93
N LYS A 143 24.81 12.73 -9.24
CA LYS A 143 23.86 12.23 -10.23
C LYS A 143 23.81 10.70 -10.29
N GLN A 144 24.98 10.06 -10.35
CA GLN A 144 25.07 8.60 -10.40
C GLN A 144 24.54 7.96 -9.11
N ALA A 145 24.86 8.55 -7.96
CA ALA A 145 24.38 8.08 -6.66
C ALA A 145 22.85 8.20 -6.54
N LEU A 146 22.28 9.36 -6.90
CA LEU A 146 20.83 9.56 -6.93
C LEU A 146 20.13 8.57 -7.88
N GLN A 147 20.71 8.32 -9.05
CA GLN A 147 20.19 7.34 -10.00
C GLN A 147 20.21 5.91 -9.45
N GLN A 148 21.26 5.52 -8.72
CA GLN A 148 21.32 4.22 -8.04
C GLN A 148 20.24 4.08 -6.97
N LEU A 149 20.03 5.13 -6.15
CA LEU A 149 18.95 5.15 -5.17
C LEU A 149 17.57 5.04 -5.82
N LYS A 150 17.35 5.78 -6.92
CA LYS A 150 16.12 5.72 -7.72
C LYS A 150 15.85 4.30 -8.23
N GLN A 151 16.85 3.60 -8.75
CA GLN A 151 16.72 2.21 -9.21
C GLN A 151 16.38 1.25 -8.06
N LYS A 152 17.03 1.40 -6.90
CA LYS A 152 16.72 0.58 -5.71
C LYS A 152 15.30 0.82 -5.20
N LEU A 153 14.85 2.07 -5.20
CA LEU A 153 13.47 2.45 -4.89
C LEU A 153 12.46 1.80 -5.82
N GLN A 154 12.74 1.72 -7.12
CA GLN A 154 11.88 1.02 -8.08
C GLN A 154 11.74 -0.46 -7.73
N VAL A 155 12.85 -1.15 -7.48
CA VAL A 155 12.84 -2.57 -7.10
C VAL A 155 12.05 -2.77 -5.80
N LEU A 156 12.30 -1.92 -4.81
CA LEU A 156 11.60 -1.93 -3.52
C LEU A 156 10.08 -1.77 -3.69
N ARG A 157 9.64 -0.73 -4.41
CA ARG A 157 8.22 -0.42 -4.58
C ARG A 157 7.51 -1.45 -5.44
N LYS A 158 8.18 -2.00 -6.45
CA LYS A 158 7.68 -3.13 -7.22
C LYS A 158 7.46 -4.36 -6.34
N PHE A 159 8.36 -4.66 -5.42
CA PHE A 159 8.20 -5.80 -4.51
C PHE A 159 7.05 -5.61 -3.52
N LYS A 160 7.02 -4.46 -2.83
CA LYS A 160 6.04 -4.20 -1.75
C LYS A 160 4.63 -3.97 -2.25
N HIS A 161 4.48 -3.24 -3.34
CA HIS A 161 3.19 -2.71 -3.78
C HIS A 161 2.93 -2.93 -5.26
N GLY A 162 3.85 -3.60 -5.98
CA GLY A 162 3.73 -3.75 -7.43
C GLY A 162 3.92 -2.46 -8.23
N MET A 163 4.32 -1.37 -7.57
CA MET A 163 4.53 -0.06 -8.22
C MET A 163 5.97 0.04 -8.74
N GLU A 164 6.15 0.01 -10.05
CA GLU A 164 7.48 0.07 -10.66
C GLU A 164 7.82 1.41 -11.31
N LYS A 165 6.82 2.23 -11.63
CA LYS A 165 7.04 3.52 -12.27
C LYS A 165 7.21 4.61 -11.21
N ILE A 166 8.41 5.18 -11.15
CA ILE A 166 8.65 6.41 -10.38
C ILE A 166 8.13 7.59 -11.18
N ILE A 167 7.26 8.36 -10.57
CA ILE A 167 6.65 9.58 -11.12
C ILE A 167 7.51 10.77 -10.78
N TYR A 168 7.76 10.96 -9.50
CA TYR A 168 8.56 12.04 -8.96
C TYR A 168 9.68 11.45 -8.12
N PHE A 169 10.86 12.04 -8.17
CA PHE A 169 11.99 11.70 -7.30
C PHE A 169 12.83 12.96 -7.13
N ASP A 170 13.02 13.35 -5.89
CA ASP A 170 13.81 14.52 -5.53
C ASP A 170 14.58 14.28 -4.22
N CYS A 171 15.73 14.92 -4.12
CA CYS A 171 16.57 14.90 -2.92
C CYS A 171 16.59 16.31 -2.35
N ILE A 172 15.97 16.49 -1.18
CA ILE A 172 15.82 17.81 -0.57
C ILE A 172 17.14 18.20 0.10
N PHE A 173 18.02 18.84 -0.67
CA PHE A 173 19.43 19.07 -0.35
C PHE A 173 19.68 19.83 0.96
N ASP A 174 18.85 20.81 1.30
CA ASP A 174 18.93 21.59 2.54
C ASP A 174 18.55 20.77 3.79
N ARG A 175 17.76 19.70 3.62
CA ARG A 175 17.36 18.76 4.68
C ARG A 175 18.31 17.56 4.83
N CYS A 176 19.27 17.41 3.93
CA CYS A 176 20.33 16.42 4.04
C CYS A 176 21.23 16.72 5.25
N VAL A 177 21.86 15.68 5.83
CA VAL A 177 22.80 15.84 6.94
C VAL A 177 24.14 15.17 6.63
N PRO A 178 25.22 15.94 6.41
CA PRO A 178 25.23 17.39 6.26
C PRO A 178 24.50 17.86 4.98
N PRO A 179 24.07 19.13 4.93
CA PRO A 179 23.36 19.67 3.78
C PRO A 179 24.19 19.61 2.51
N ILE A 180 23.53 19.36 1.38
CA ILE A 180 24.11 19.48 0.05
C ILE A 180 23.85 20.92 -0.43
N PRO A 181 24.79 21.62 -1.06
CA PRO A 181 24.52 22.96 -1.59
C PRO A 181 23.43 22.92 -2.68
N PRO A 182 22.40 23.81 -2.65
CA PRO A 182 21.24 23.73 -3.54
C PRO A 182 21.59 23.92 -5.02
N ASN A 183 22.62 24.73 -5.32
CA ASN A 183 23.04 25.04 -6.70
C ASN A 183 24.25 24.20 -7.15
N ILE A 184 24.45 23.02 -6.56
CA ILE A 184 25.58 22.16 -6.92
C ILE A 184 25.35 21.47 -8.27
N ASN A 185 26.37 21.43 -9.12
CA ASN A 185 26.33 20.62 -10.34
C ASN A 185 26.30 19.13 -9.94
N GLU A 186 25.24 18.39 -10.28
CA GLU A 186 25.11 16.98 -9.90
C GLU A 186 26.22 16.07 -10.47
N ASN A 187 26.99 16.53 -11.46
CA ASN A 187 28.13 15.79 -11.99
C ASN A 187 29.38 15.85 -11.09
N VAL A 188 29.36 16.58 -9.98
CA VAL A 188 30.47 16.58 -9.01
C VAL A 188 30.56 15.24 -8.28
N LEU A 189 31.79 14.85 -7.92
CA LEU A 189 32.03 13.67 -7.09
C LEU A 189 31.51 13.91 -5.67
N LEU A 190 30.98 12.86 -5.03
CA LEU A 190 30.58 12.96 -3.62
C LEU A 190 31.76 13.35 -2.71
N HIS A 191 32.99 12.99 -3.10
CA HIS A 191 34.20 13.44 -2.44
C HIS A 191 34.25 14.96 -2.33
N ASP A 192 33.99 15.69 -3.41
CA ASP A 192 34.10 17.14 -3.42
C ASP A 192 33.03 17.81 -2.56
N ILE A 193 31.87 17.16 -2.41
CA ILE A 193 30.80 17.61 -1.51
C ILE A 193 31.22 17.43 -0.05
N TYR A 194 31.81 16.27 0.29
CA TYR A 194 31.93 15.84 1.68
C TYR A 194 33.36 15.85 2.26
N LYS A 195 34.40 16.14 1.48
CA LYS A 195 35.82 16.06 1.89
C LYS A 195 36.21 16.89 3.10
N HIS A 196 35.47 17.95 3.40
CA HIS A 196 35.75 18.85 4.51
C HIS A 196 35.07 18.44 5.83
N ILE A 197 34.30 17.35 5.82
CA ILE A 197 33.62 16.85 7.03
C ILE A 197 34.58 16.02 7.86
N ARG A 198 34.53 16.23 9.18
CA ARG A 198 35.32 15.47 10.15
C ARG A 198 35.11 13.97 9.98
N ASN A 199 36.21 13.21 9.98
CA ASN A 199 36.26 11.76 9.78
C ASN A 199 35.93 11.26 8.37
N TYR A 200 35.79 12.13 7.36
CA TYR A 200 35.68 11.71 5.96
C TYR A 200 36.90 10.84 5.55
N PRO A 201 36.73 9.76 4.75
CA PRO A 201 35.47 9.26 4.17
C PRO A 201 34.68 8.33 5.11
N ASN A 202 35.14 8.12 6.35
CA ASN A 202 34.54 7.23 7.35
C ASN A 202 33.25 7.80 7.99
N ILE A 203 32.34 8.36 7.21
CA ILE A 203 31.11 9.01 7.67
C ILE A 203 29.86 8.41 7.03
N PRO A 204 28.75 8.31 7.77
CA PRO A 204 27.43 8.23 7.17
C PRO A 204 26.93 9.63 6.85
N VAL A 205 26.30 9.81 5.69
CA VAL A 205 25.56 11.02 5.35
C VAL A 205 24.08 10.68 5.21
N TYR A 206 23.19 11.59 5.57
CA TYR A 206 21.74 11.39 5.47
C TYR A 206 21.18 12.19 4.29
N TRP A 207 20.45 11.54 3.39
CA TRP A 207 19.73 12.17 2.29
C TRP A 207 18.22 12.09 2.50
N GLU A 208 17.56 13.25 2.45
CA GLU A 208 16.10 13.35 2.50
C GLU A 208 15.56 13.15 1.08
N ILE A 209 14.93 12.01 0.80
CA ILE A 209 14.41 11.69 -0.52
C ILE A 209 12.87 11.75 -0.49
N THR A 210 12.29 12.52 -1.41
CA THR A 210 10.85 12.51 -1.70
C THR A 210 10.63 11.83 -3.04
N TYR A 211 9.64 10.95 -3.12
CA TYR A 211 9.32 10.30 -4.38
C TYR A 211 7.89 9.77 -4.39
N TYR A 212 7.31 9.68 -5.59
CA TYR A 212 6.02 9.05 -5.83
C TYR A 212 6.16 7.90 -6.82
N CYS A 213 5.40 6.84 -6.61
CA CYS A 213 5.36 5.70 -7.52
C CYS A 213 3.93 5.36 -7.90
N MET A 214 3.76 4.77 -9.07
CA MET A 214 2.49 4.22 -9.50
C MET A 214 2.65 2.88 -10.20
N VAL A 215 1.53 2.16 -10.32
CA VAL A 215 1.40 1.01 -11.21
C VAL A 215 1.19 1.51 -12.64
N PRO A 216 1.98 1.05 -13.64
CA PRO A 216 1.76 1.38 -15.05
C PRO A 216 0.35 0.99 -15.52
N TYR A 217 -0.24 1.79 -16.41
CA TYR A 217 -1.63 1.62 -16.86
C TYR A 217 -1.89 0.22 -17.44
N GLU A 218 -0.96 -0.34 -18.19
CA GLU A 218 -1.05 -1.67 -18.80
C GLU A 218 -1.20 -2.83 -17.80
N TYR A 219 -0.78 -2.62 -16.55
CA TYR A 219 -0.94 -3.60 -15.46
C TYR A 219 -2.15 -3.28 -14.59
N THR A 220 -2.87 -2.19 -14.83
CA THR A 220 -4.08 -1.85 -14.06
C THR A 220 -5.32 -2.56 -14.58
N ILE A 221 -6.34 -2.64 -13.74
CA ILE A 221 -7.66 -3.17 -14.07
C ILE A 221 -8.70 -2.06 -14.02
N PRO A 222 -9.65 -2.02 -14.97
CA PRO A 222 -10.79 -1.11 -14.87
C PRO A 222 -11.62 -1.45 -13.64
N VAL A 223 -12.33 -0.46 -13.12
CA VAL A 223 -13.43 -0.74 -12.19
C VAL A 223 -14.54 -1.40 -13.01
N GLN A 224 -14.90 -2.65 -12.71
CA GLN A 224 -15.90 -3.39 -13.48
C GLN A 224 -17.30 -2.80 -13.24
N ILE A 225 -17.98 -2.37 -14.31
CA ILE A 225 -19.37 -1.88 -14.26
C ILE A 225 -20.34 -2.80 -15.02
N ASP A 226 -19.86 -3.59 -15.98
CA ASP A 226 -20.73 -4.09 -17.06
C ASP A 226 -20.85 -5.61 -17.18
N THR A 227 -21.10 -6.32 -16.07
CA THR A 227 -21.74 -7.65 -16.23
C THR A 227 -23.19 -7.55 -15.78
N PRO A 228 -24.15 -7.50 -16.73
CA PRO A 228 -25.56 -7.57 -16.39
C PRO A 228 -25.82 -8.83 -15.57
N LEU A 229 -26.52 -8.69 -14.44
CA LEU A 229 -27.07 -9.82 -13.69
C LEU A 229 -28.08 -10.55 -14.61
N ALA A 230 -27.61 -11.49 -15.43
CA ALA A 230 -28.48 -12.43 -16.09
C ALA A 230 -29.04 -13.39 -15.03
N SER A 231 -30.13 -12.98 -14.37
CA SER A 231 -31.06 -13.82 -13.60
C SER A 231 -30.41 -14.97 -12.79
N ALA A 232 -29.29 -14.69 -12.11
CA ALA A 232 -28.53 -15.69 -11.37
C ALA A 232 -28.99 -15.82 -9.91
N PHE A 233 -30.27 -15.55 -9.63
CA PHE A 233 -30.95 -16.05 -8.42
C PHE A 233 -31.27 -17.54 -8.59
N GLY A 234 -30.31 -18.32 -9.08
CA GLY A 234 -30.35 -19.77 -9.05
C GLY A 234 -30.02 -20.24 -7.63
N GLU A 235 -30.90 -21.06 -7.05
CA GLU A 235 -30.74 -21.68 -5.74
C GLU A 235 -29.32 -22.23 -5.52
N GLY A 236 -28.51 -21.58 -4.68
CA GLY A 236 -27.14 -22.03 -4.47
C GLY A 236 -26.40 -21.32 -3.35
N LYS A 237 -26.43 -21.93 -2.15
CA LYS A 237 -25.89 -21.48 -0.85
C LYS A 237 -26.68 -20.33 -0.21
N THR A 238 -27.61 -20.69 0.66
CA THR A 238 -28.17 -19.81 1.68
C THR A 238 -27.03 -19.15 2.47
N VAL A 239 -26.87 -17.84 2.30
CA VAL A 239 -26.07 -17.00 3.21
C VAL A 239 -26.59 -17.28 4.63
N SER A 240 -25.70 -17.71 5.52
CA SER A 240 -26.07 -18.01 6.92
C SER A 240 -26.74 -16.78 7.53
N THR A 241 -28.04 -16.89 7.80
CA THR A 241 -28.89 -15.82 8.35
C THR A 241 -28.56 -15.48 9.81
N LYS A 242 -27.63 -16.21 10.43
CA LYS A 242 -27.09 -15.98 11.78
C LYS A 242 -25.85 -15.08 11.79
N LYS A 243 -25.85 -13.98 11.03
CA LYS A 243 -24.86 -12.91 11.28
C LYS A 243 -25.25 -12.20 12.58
N GLU A 244 -24.31 -12.15 13.52
CA GLU A 244 -24.38 -11.30 14.72
C GLU A 244 -24.45 -9.82 14.32
N LYS A 245 -24.85 -8.94 15.24
CA LYS A 245 -24.84 -7.49 15.04
C LYS A 245 -23.41 -7.03 14.73
N PHE A 246 -23.16 -6.61 13.50
CA PHE A 246 -21.85 -6.15 13.01
C PHE A 246 -21.92 -4.63 12.77
N ASN A 247 -21.20 -3.84 13.57
CA ASN A 247 -21.00 -2.41 13.35
C ASN A 247 -19.50 -2.14 13.13
N PRO A 248 -19.06 -1.80 11.90
CA PRO A 248 -17.65 -1.56 11.61
C PRO A 248 -17.15 -0.18 12.04
N LEU A 249 -18.03 0.72 12.49
CA LEU A 249 -17.70 2.11 12.79
C LEU A 249 -17.06 2.22 14.18
N LEU A 250 -15.99 3.00 14.31
CA LEU A 250 -15.35 3.30 15.58
C LEU A 250 -16.08 4.45 16.29
N PHE A 251 -16.21 4.38 17.61
CA PHE A 251 -16.71 5.48 18.43
C PHE A 251 -15.54 6.24 19.07
N GLU A 252 -15.69 7.55 19.29
CA GLU A 252 -14.59 8.42 19.77
C GLU A 252 -13.90 7.88 21.04
N ASN A 253 -14.68 7.35 21.98
CA ASN A 253 -14.18 6.81 23.25
C ASN A 253 -13.32 5.55 23.10
N ASP A 254 -13.33 4.89 21.93
CA ASP A 254 -12.58 3.66 21.66
C ASP A 254 -11.28 3.93 20.86
N PHE A 255 -10.97 5.17 20.50
CA PHE A 255 -9.80 5.51 19.69
C PHE A 255 -8.47 5.10 20.36
N ASP A 256 -8.29 5.43 21.63
CA ASP A 256 -7.07 5.07 22.37
C ASP A 256 -6.92 3.54 22.50
N ARG A 257 -8.05 2.83 22.56
CA ARG A 257 -8.06 1.36 22.64
C ARG A 257 -7.57 0.74 21.34
N ILE A 258 -8.06 1.19 20.19
CA ILE A 258 -7.61 0.65 18.90
C ILE A 258 -6.14 1.01 18.65
N LYS A 259 -5.71 2.22 18.99
CA LYS A 259 -4.30 2.64 18.89
C LYS A 259 -3.38 1.74 19.73
N ALA A 260 -3.74 1.47 20.98
CA ALA A 260 -2.96 0.59 21.85
C ALA A 260 -2.86 -0.85 21.31
N ILE A 261 -3.92 -1.35 20.67
CA ILE A 261 -3.93 -2.65 20.01
C ILE A 261 -2.98 -2.66 18.82
N GLU A 262 -3.04 -1.63 17.98
CA GLU A 262 -2.19 -1.54 16.80
C GLU A 262 -0.71 -1.39 17.14
N ASP A 263 -0.37 -0.59 18.14
CA ASP A 263 0.99 -0.48 18.65
C ASP A 263 1.51 -1.86 19.10
N LYS A 264 0.65 -2.67 19.76
CA LYS A 264 0.98 -4.05 20.14
C LYS A 264 1.12 -4.97 18.93
N LEU A 265 0.21 -4.89 17.95
CA LEU A 265 0.28 -5.70 16.73
C LEU A 265 1.54 -5.40 15.92
N TYR A 266 1.95 -4.13 15.85
CA TYR A 266 3.17 -3.72 15.15
C TYR A 266 4.44 -4.31 15.80
N LEU A 267 4.42 -4.52 17.12
CA LEU A 267 5.51 -5.16 17.85
C LEU A 267 5.54 -6.68 17.70
N LEU A 268 4.42 -7.30 17.30
CA LEU A 268 4.34 -8.73 17.01
C LEU A 268 4.94 -8.99 15.62
N GLN A 269 6.26 -8.92 15.51
CA GLN A 269 6.97 -9.46 14.36
C GLN A 269 6.70 -10.96 14.28
N THR A 270 6.16 -11.41 13.16
CA THR A 270 5.97 -12.83 12.93
C THR A 270 7.34 -13.49 12.74
N SER A 271 7.52 -14.67 13.32
CA SER A 271 8.84 -15.30 13.48
C SER A 271 9.07 -16.46 12.52
N THR A 272 8.11 -16.78 11.66
CA THR A 272 8.27 -17.90 10.73
C THR A 272 8.91 -17.47 9.42
N ASN A 273 9.45 -18.48 8.77
CA ASN A 273 9.99 -18.35 7.42
C ASN A 273 8.89 -18.52 6.34
N ASN A 274 7.60 -18.64 6.70
CA ASN A 274 6.53 -18.90 5.74
C ASN A 274 5.17 -18.33 6.19
N GLN A 275 4.82 -17.19 5.59
CA GLN A 275 3.59 -16.43 5.89
C GLN A 275 2.31 -17.24 5.65
N LEU A 276 2.28 -18.12 4.64
CA LEU A 276 1.12 -18.97 4.39
C LEU A 276 0.94 -20.02 5.49
N LYS A 277 2.02 -20.59 6.03
CA LYS A 277 1.93 -21.50 7.19
C LYS A 277 1.41 -20.78 8.42
N GLU A 278 1.86 -19.57 8.70
CA GLU A 278 1.37 -18.75 9.81
C GLU A 278 -0.13 -18.51 9.71
N LEU A 279 -0.59 -18.03 8.55
CA LEU A 279 -1.99 -17.77 8.32
C LEU A 279 -2.83 -19.03 8.54
N LEU A 280 -2.49 -20.14 7.87
CA LEU A 280 -3.26 -21.39 8.01
C LEU A 280 -3.19 -21.95 9.44
N HIS A 281 -2.06 -21.79 10.14
CA HIS A 281 -1.91 -22.18 11.53
C HIS A 281 -2.84 -21.38 12.46
N GLU A 282 -2.93 -20.06 12.26
CA GLU A 282 -3.83 -19.16 12.99
C GLU A 282 -5.29 -19.58 12.80
N ILE A 283 -5.71 -19.87 11.56
CA ILE A 283 -7.07 -20.35 11.25
C ILE A 283 -7.36 -21.67 11.99
N ILE A 284 -6.43 -22.63 11.97
CA ILE A 284 -6.59 -23.92 12.69
C ILE A 284 -6.65 -23.70 14.20
N LYS A 285 -5.78 -22.83 14.74
CA LYS A 285 -5.71 -22.47 16.16
C LYS A 285 -7.03 -21.87 16.64
N ASN A 286 -7.68 -21.07 15.81
CA ASN A 286 -8.97 -20.45 16.10
C ASN A 286 -10.18 -21.36 15.84
N GLY A 287 -9.95 -22.62 15.46
CA GLY A 287 -10.99 -23.65 15.36
C GLY A 287 -11.58 -23.85 13.97
N TYR A 288 -11.07 -23.15 12.95
CA TYR A 288 -11.62 -23.10 11.60
C TYR A 288 -10.90 -24.03 10.60
N LEU A 289 -10.39 -25.17 11.07
CA LEU A 289 -9.79 -26.19 10.18
C LEU A 289 -10.73 -26.62 9.04
N THR A 290 -12.04 -26.59 9.28
CA THR A 290 -13.08 -26.93 8.28
C THR A 290 -13.08 -26.01 7.07
N ASP A 291 -12.63 -24.76 7.21
CA ASP A 291 -12.55 -23.82 6.10
C ASP A 291 -11.36 -24.10 5.16
N LEU A 292 -10.38 -24.88 5.63
CA LEU A 292 -9.17 -25.19 4.88
C LEU A 292 -9.26 -26.51 4.11
N ILE A 293 -10.31 -27.30 4.33
CA ILE A 293 -10.46 -28.66 3.83
C ILE A 293 -11.83 -28.89 3.21
N SER A 294 -11.94 -29.91 2.35
CA SER A 294 -13.23 -30.34 1.80
C SER A 294 -14.02 -31.20 2.78
N THR A 295 -15.35 -31.24 2.60
CA THR A 295 -16.26 -32.12 3.36
C THR A 295 -15.88 -33.60 3.26
N LYS A 296 -15.31 -34.03 2.13
CA LYS A 296 -14.81 -35.41 1.93
C LYS A 296 -13.63 -35.72 2.87
N VAL A 297 -12.68 -34.81 2.98
CA VAL A 297 -11.49 -34.97 3.86
C VAL A 297 -11.92 -34.94 5.33
N LEU A 298 -12.86 -34.07 5.70
CA LEU A 298 -13.34 -33.94 7.07
C LEU A 298 -13.86 -35.25 7.69
N ARG A 299 -14.38 -36.19 6.87
CA ARG A 299 -14.84 -37.52 7.32
C ARG A 299 -13.75 -38.37 7.98
N THR A 300 -12.48 -38.05 7.74
CA THR A 300 -11.34 -38.75 8.37
C THR A 300 -11.12 -38.36 9.84
N GLY A 301 -11.78 -37.30 10.32
CA GLY A 301 -11.67 -36.81 11.70
C GLY A 301 -10.63 -35.69 11.86
N LYS A 302 -10.99 -34.64 12.62
CA LYS A 302 -10.15 -33.42 12.78
C LYS A 302 -8.77 -33.73 13.38
N ASP A 303 -8.68 -34.66 14.33
CA ASP A 303 -7.42 -34.98 15.01
C ASP A 303 -6.46 -35.77 14.10
N VAL A 304 -6.99 -36.71 13.31
CA VAL A 304 -6.22 -37.43 12.29
C VAL A 304 -5.66 -36.46 11.25
N ILE A 305 -6.49 -35.49 10.81
CA ILE A 305 -6.04 -34.44 9.88
C ILE A 305 -4.91 -33.61 10.50
N LYS A 306 -5.08 -33.15 11.75
CA LYS A 306 -4.04 -32.37 12.47
C LYS A 306 -2.72 -33.15 12.59
N GLN A 307 -2.78 -34.45 12.86
CA GLN A 307 -1.59 -35.31 12.88
C GLN A 307 -0.94 -35.39 11.49
N ASN A 308 -1.72 -35.60 10.43
CA ASN A 308 -1.21 -35.74 9.07
C ASN A 308 -0.57 -34.46 8.51
N ILE A 309 -1.01 -33.28 8.96
CA ILE A 309 -0.39 -31.99 8.61
C ILE A 309 0.66 -31.54 9.63
N ASN A 310 1.00 -32.39 10.62
CA ASN A 310 1.94 -32.10 11.70
C ASN A 310 1.62 -30.77 12.43
N TYR A 311 0.35 -30.54 12.74
CA TYR A 311 -0.08 -29.32 13.42
C TYR A 311 0.51 -29.26 14.83
N ASN A 312 1.36 -28.26 15.08
CA ASN A 312 1.92 -27.98 16.39
C ASN A 312 1.37 -26.67 16.93
N LYS A 313 0.60 -26.70 18.03
CA LYS A 313 -0.07 -25.51 18.60
C LYS A 313 0.86 -24.30 18.85
N LYS A 314 2.15 -24.53 19.12
CA LYS A 314 3.12 -23.47 19.46
C LYS A 314 4.03 -23.05 18.30
N ASN A 315 4.17 -23.89 17.28
CA ASN A 315 5.14 -23.67 16.21
C ASN A 315 4.49 -23.83 14.82
N PRO A 316 4.13 -22.72 14.16
CA PRO A 316 3.63 -22.71 12.79
C PRO A 316 4.56 -23.30 11.72
N ASP A 317 5.90 -23.24 11.87
CA ASP A 317 6.84 -23.77 10.87
C ASP A 317 6.72 -25.29 10.67
N LYS A 318 6.27 -26.01 11.70
CA LYS A 318 6.07 -27.46 11.67
C LYS A 318 4.89 -27.88 10.77
N LEU A 319 3.99 -26.96 10.44
CA LEU A 319 2.84 -27.24 9.61
C LEU A 319 3.28 -27.69 8.21
N ILE A 320 2.75 -28.81 7.76
CA ILE A 320 3.01 -29.36 6.42
C ILE A 320 1.91 -28.87 5.47
N LEU A 321 2.30 -28.15 4.42
CA LEU A 321 1.41 -27.68 3.38
C LEU A 321 1.15 -28.79 2.36
N ASN A 322 0.13 -29.62 2.60
CA ASN A 322 -0.27 -30.72 1.72
C ASN A 322 -1.63 -30.43 1.07
N ASP A 323 -1.65 -30.17 -0.24
CA ASP A 323 -2.85 -29.78 -0.99
C ASP A 323 -3.87 -30.93 -1.21
N LYS A 324 -3.49 -32.18 -0.91
CA LYS A 324 -4.44 -33.31 -0.84
C LYS A 324 -5.29 -33.26 0.43
N ILE A 325 -4.77 -32.66 1.50
CA ILE A 325 -5.44 -32.53 2.80
C ILE A 325 -6.05 -31.13 2.92
N LEU A 326 -5.19 -30.10 2.86
CA LEU A 326 -5.56 -28.68 2.87
C LEU A 326 -6.01 -28.27 1.48
N THR A 327 -7.22 -28.67 1.10
CA THR A 327 -7.75 -28.50 -0.25
C THR A 327 -7.86 -27.03 -0.68
N ILE A 328 -7.91 -26.09 0.28
CA ILE A 328 -7.83 -24.65 -0.01
C ILE A 328 -6.60 -24.31 -0.85
N LEU A 329 -5.46 -24.99 -0.66
CA LEU A 329 -4.23 -24.72 -1.42
C LEU A 329 -4.42 -24.90 -2.94
N LYS A 330 -5.33 -25.79 -3.38
CA LYS A 330 -5.65 -25.95 -4.79
C LYS A 330 -6.43 -24.76 -5.33
N GLU A 331 -7.41 -24.29 -4.56
CA GLU A 331 -8.19 -23.09 -4.87
C GLU A 331 -7.27 -21.87 -5.01
N LEU A 332 -6.34 -21.68 -4.06
CA LEU A 332 -5.38 -20.58 -4.11
C LEU A 332 -4.47 -20.63 -5.34
N LYS A 333 -3.97 -21.81 -5.71
CA LYS A 333 -3.13 -21.98 -6.92
C LYS A 333 -3.89 -21.66 -8.20
N ILE A 334 -5.19 -21.99 -8.27
CA ILE A 334 -6.05 -21.65 -9.40
C ILE A 334 -6.26 -20.13 -9.46
N LEU A 335 -6.61 -19.51 -8.33
CA LEU A 335 -6.82 -18.07 -8.23
C LEU A 335 -5.54 -17.27 -8.52
N TYR A 336 -4.38 -17.78 -8.11
CA TYR A 336 -3.10 -17.16 -8.42
C TYR A 336 -2.88 -17.06 -9.94
N HIS A 337 -3.31 -18.07 -10.70
CA HIS A 337 -3.21 -18.10 -12.16
C HIS A 337 -4.42 -17.48 -12.87
N ASN A 338 -5.30 -16.78 -12.14
CA ASN A 338 -6.41 -16.06 -12.74
C ASN A 338 -5.90 -14.99 -13.72
N ASN A 339 -6.60 -14.81 -14.84
CA ASN A 339 -6.23 -13.85 -15.89
C ASN A 339 -6.14 -12.41 -15.38
N ILE A 340 -6.98 -12.01 -14.42
CA ILE A 340 -6.96 -10.68 -13.82
C ILE A 340 -5.68 -10.51 -12.99
N HIS A 341 -5.33 -11.51 -12.16
CA HIS A 341 -4.07 -11.48 -11.40
C HIS A 341 -2.83 -11.48 -12.30
N LYS A 342 -2.86 -12.27 -13.39
CA LYS A 342 -1.82 -12.29 -14.42
C LYS A 342 -1.70 -10.96 -15.15
N GLN A 343 -2.81 -10.31 -15.50
CA GLN A 343 -2.82 -8.98 -16.12
C GLN A 343 -2.14 -7.96 -15.22
N MET A 344 -2.34 -8.05 -13.90
CA MET A 344 -1.65 -7.21 -12.93
C MET A 344 -0.16 -7.55 -12.73
N GLY A 345 0.36 -8.61 -13.36
CA GLY A 345 1.74 -9.06 -13.19
C GLY A 345 1.98 -9.86 -11.90
N TYR A 346 0.95 -10.53 -11.38
CA TYR A 346 0.99 -11.35 -10.16
C TYR A 346 1.41 -10.60 -8.86
N PRO A 347 0.77 -9.45 -8.52
CA PRO A 347 1.18 -8.66 -7.36
C PRO A 347 0.87 -9.33 -6.01
N LEU A 348 -0.06 -10.28 -5.95
CA LEU A 348 -0.44 -10.99 -4.73
C LEU A 348 0.34 -12.29 -4.57
N GLN A 349 0.82 -12.53 -3.35
CA GLN A 349 1.35 -13.82 -2.93
C GLN A 349 0.21 -14.76 -2.53
N LEU A 350 0.47 -16.07 -2.43
CA LEU A 350 -0.57 -17.04 -2.05
C LEU A 350 -1.24 -16.73 -0.71
N TYR A 351 -0.52 -16.19 0.27
CA TYR A 351 -1.09 -15.82 1.56
C TYR A 351 -1.98 -14.57 1.49
N HIS A 352 -1.70 -13.62 0.59
CA HIS A 352 -2.61 -12.50 0.31
C HIS A 352 -3.93 -13.00 -0.28
N ILE A 353 -3.85 -13.87 -1.30
CA ILE A 353 -5.03 -14.48 -1.92
C ILE A 353 -5.80 -15.31 -0.88
N CYS A 354 -5.09 -16.06 -0.04
CA CYS A 354 -5.68 -16.84 1.04
C CYS A 354 -6.43 -15.97 2.05
N ALA A 355 -5.88 -14.82 2.45
CA ALA A 355 -6.54 -13.90 3.37
C ALA A 355 -7.87 -13.38 2.80
N ILE A 356 -7.87 -12.99 1.51
CA ILE A 356 -9.10 -12.57 0.82
C ILE A 356 -10.11 -13.73 0.74
N VAL A 357 -9.69 -14.92 0.34
CA VAL A 357 -10.57 -16.10 0.27
C VAL A 357 -11.18 -16.44 1.63
N LEU A 358 -10.38 -16.43 2.69
CA LEU A 358 -10.82 -16.69 4.06
C LEU A 358 -11.85 -15.67 4.53
N TYR A 359 -11.67 -14.39 4.17
CA TYR A 359 -12.58 -13.32 4.50
C TYR A 359 -13.89 -13.37 3.68
N CYS A 360 -13.82 -13.45 2.36
CA CYS A 360 -15.00 -13.36 1.49
C CYS A 360 -15.83 -14.65 1.46
N SER A 361 -15.17 -15.81 1.48
CA SER A 361 -15.82 -17.07 1.08
C SER A 361 -15.96 -18.09 2.20
N LYS A 362 -15.28 -17.91 3.35
CA LYS A 362 -15.20 -18.93 4.40
C LYS A 362 -15.86 -18.50 5.71
N SER A 363 -16.19 -19.48 6.55
CA SER A 363 -16.97 -19.25 7.78
C SER A 363 -16.21 -18.50 8.87
N CYS A 364 -14.88 -18.57 8.86
CA CYS A 364 -14.00 -17.89 9.80
C CYS A 364 -14.17 -16.38 9.82
N ASN A 365 -14.61 -15.77 8.71
CA ASN A 365 -14.90 -14.34 8.66
C ASN A 365 -15.90 -13.91 9.75
N THR A 366 -16.92 -14.73 10.04
CA THR A 366 -17.90 -14.35 11.09
C THR A 366 -17.22 -14.20 12.46
N GLY A 367 -16.33 -15.14 12.80
CA GLY A 367 -15.55 -15.07 14.05
C GLY A 367 -14.50 -13.98 14.04
N PHE A 368 -13.80 -13.80 12.91
CA PHE A 368 -12.84 -12.74 12.68
C PHE A 368 -13.46 -11.35 12.87
N SER A 369 -14.52 -11.06 12.12
CA SER A 369 -15.29 -9.81 12.17
C SER A 369 -15.86 -9.52 13.55
N SER A 370 -16.46 -10.53 14.20
CA SER A 370 -16.98 -10.40 15.57
C SER A 370 -15.87 -10.10 16.57
N ASP A 371 -14.72 -10.80 16.50
CA ASP A 371 -13.57 -10.52 17.37
C ASP A 371 -12.98 -9.12 17.12
N GLN A 372 -12.90 -8.65 15.87
CA GLN A 372 -12.37 -7.31 15.54
C GLN A 372 -13.24 -6.18 16.12
N ILE A 373 -14.56 -6.23 15.95
CA ILE A 373 -15.47 -5.24 16.54
C ILE A 373 -15.38 -5.24 18.08
N ASN A 374 -15.09 -6.39 18.67
CA ASN A 374 -14.86 -6.50 20.12
C ASN A 374 -13.41 -6.18 20.53
N PHE A 375 -12.61 -5.60 19.63
CA PHE A 375 -11.22 -5.20 19.83
C PHE A 375 -10.27 -6.35 20.23
N LYS A 376 -10.52 -7.56 19.71
CA LYS A 376 -9.71 -8.78 19.92
C LYS A 376 -8.86 -9.11 18.68
N HIS A 377 -8.20 -8.11 18.12
CA HIS A 377 -7.42 -8.25 16.89
C HIS A 377 -6.20 -9.17 17.05
N ASP A 378 -5.66 -9.29 18.26
CA ASP A 378 -4.51 -10.15 18.56
C ASP A 378 -4.78 -11.64 18.28
N ARG A 379 -6.05 -12.06 18.29
CA ARG A 379 -6.45 -13.41 17.90
C ARG A 379 -6.25 -13.71 16.42
N TRP A 380 -6.21 -12.67 15.58
CA TRP A 380 -6.26 -12.74 14.12
C TRP A 380 -5.16 -11.91 13.47
N THR A 381 -3.99 -11.85 14.12
CA THR A 381 -2.89 -10.98 13.72
C THR A 381 -2.46 -11.25 12.27
N CYS A 382 -2.37 -12.52 11.88
CA CYS A 382 -1.93 -12.89 10.54
C CYS A 382 -3.00 -12.58 9.49
N LEU A 383 -4.25 -13.01 9.74
CA LEU A 383 -5.36 -12.76 8.81
C LEU A 383 -5.58 -11.26 8.59
N ASP A 384 -5.61 -10.47 9.67
CA ASP A 384 -5.80 -9.03 9.63
C ASP A 384 -4.70 -8.32 8.83
N MET A 385 -3.43 -8.60 9.15
CA MET A 385 -2.28 -7.99 8.49
C MET A 385 -2.21 -8.34 7.00
N TYR A 386 -2.41 -9.61 6.64
CA TYR A 386 -2.33 -10.05 5.24
C TYR A 386 -3.53 -9.61 4.42
N LEU A 387 -4.72 -9.51 5.02
CA LEU A 387 -5.91 -8.96 4.35
C LEU A 387 -5.72 -7.46 4.06
N HIS A 388 -5.29 -6.70 5.06
CA HIS A 388 -4.99 -5.27 4.89
C HIS A 388 -3.91 -5.05 3.82
N ALA A 389 -2.82 -5.84 3.83
CA ALA A 389 -1.77 -5.78 2.82
C ALA A 389 -2.30 -6.10 1.42
N ALA A 390 -3.13 -7.15 1.29
CA ALA A 390 -3.72 -7.55 0.01
C ALA A 390 -4.62 -6.43 -0.57
N ILE A 391 -5.49 -5.84 0.25
CA ILE A 391 -6.35 -4.72 -0.16
C ILE A 391 -5.51 -3.51 -0.56
N THR A 392 -4.48 -3.19 0.23
CA THR A 392 -3.57 -2.07 -0.07
C THR A 392 -2.85 -2.28 -1.39
N ILE A 393 -2.40 -3.50 -1.70
CA ILE A 393 -1.77 -3.82 -2.98
C ILE A 393 -2.78 -3.62 -4.12
N LEU A 394 -3.92 -4.31 -4.07
CA LEU A 394 -4.94 -4.27 -5.14
C LEU A 394 -5.50 -2.86 -5.37
N HIS A 395 -5.64 -2.06 -4.32
CA HIS A 395 -6.05 -0.66 -4.40
C HIS A 395 -5.21 0.15 -5.39
N ASN A 396 -3.91 -0.12 -5.50
CA ASN A 396 -3.02 0.60 -6.43
C ASN A 396 -3.15 0.10 -7.87
N TYR A 397 -3.65 -1.12 -8.06
CA TYR A 397 -3.82 -1.77 -9.36
C TYR A 397 -5.15 -1.46 -10.02
N GLU A 398 -6.13 -0.96 -9.27
CA GLU A 398 -7.41 -0.51 -9.83
C GLU A 398 -7.36 0.92 -10.33
N ARG A 399 -8.04 1.17 -11.46
CA ARG A 399 -8.26 2.51 -12.02
C ARG A 399 -9.37 3.25 -11.29
N ARG A 400 -9.19 3.41 -9.99
CA ARG A 400 -10.13 4.03 -9.06
C ARG A 400 -10.41 5.51 -9.38
N GLU A 401 -9.46 6.20 -9.99
CA GLU A 401 -9.60 7.55 -10.56
C GLU A 401 -10.72 7.65 -11.60
N GLU A 402 -11.03 6.54 -12.29
CA GLU A 402 -12.13 6.44 -13.26
C GLU A 402 -13.47 6.11 -12.58
N SER A 403 -13.47 5.74 -11.29
CA SER A 403 -14.67 5.25 -10.59
C SER A 403 -15.68 6.37 -10.34
N ASN A 404 -16.96 6.13 -10.62
CA ASN A 404 -18.07 7.02 -10.27
C ASN A 404 -19.18 6.29 -9.49
N ILE A 405 -18.86 5.10 -8.98
CA ILE A 405 -19.81 4.12 -8.46
C ILE A 405 -20.10 4.39 -6.99
N ASP A 406 -21.38 4.40 -6.62
CA ASP A 406 -21.82 4.32 -5.23
C ASP A 406 -21.74 2.88 -4.74
N LEU A 407 -21.25 2.71 -3.52
CA LEU A 407 -21.21 1.38 -2.89
C LEU A 407 -22.08 1.33 -1.65
N TYR A 408 -22.54 0.14 -1.32
CA TYR A 408 -23.51 -0.07 -0.26
C TYR A 408 -23.11 -1.26 0.61
N SER A 409 -23.31 -1.13 1.93
CA SER A 409 -23.14 -2.24 2.89
C SER A 409 -24.33 -2.33 3.82
N GLY A 410 -24.93 -3.51 3.92
CA GLY A 410 -26.06 -3.77 4.81
C GLY A 410 -25.61 -4.25 6.18
N LEU A 411 -26.06 -3.55 7.24
CA LEU A 411 -25.77 -3.86 8.63
C LEU A 411 -27.05 -4.32 9.34
N LYS A 412 -27.16 -5.63 9.58
CA LYS A 412 -28.30 -6.23 10.29
C LYS A 412 -28.40 -5.74 11.72
N GLN A 413 -29.59 -5.26 12.13
CA GLN A 413 -29.90 -4.84 13.51
C GLN A 413 -28.97 -3.75 14.07
N VAL A 414 -28.34 -2.97 13.20
CA VAL A 414 -27.58 -1.77 13.57
C VAL A 414 -28.45 -0.55 13.31
N ARG A 415 -28.55 0.33 14.29
CA ARG A 415 -29.10 1.67 14.15
C ARG A 415 -28.28 2.57 15.06
N LEU A 416 -27.83 3.71 14.55
CA LEU A 416 -27.00 4.64 15.27
C LEU A 416 -27.89 5.74 15.84
N GLU A 417 -27.98 5.79 17.16
CA GLU A 417 -28.78 6.80 17.87
C GLU A 417 -28.17 8.21 17.75
N ASP A 418 -26.84 8.27 17.74
CA ASP A 418 -26.09 9.51 17.71
C ASP A 418 -24.86 9.34 16.81
N ILE A 419 -25.00 9.80 15.57
CA ILE A 419 -23.95 9.72 14.55
C ILE A 419 -22.74 10.59 14.91
N THR A 420 -22.91 11.61 15.77
CA THR A 420 -21.82 12.52 16.16
C THR A 420 -20.79 11.84 17.05
N LYS A 421 -21.12 10.69 17.65
CA LYS A 421 -20.19 9.89 18.47
C LYS A 421 -19.28 8.97 17.66
N ILE A 422 -19.48 8.91 16.35
CA ILE A 422 -18.62 8.12 15.47
C ILE A 422 -17.30 8.88 15.31
N GLU A 423 -16.20 8.20 15.58
CA GLU A 423 -14.88 8.72 15.22
C GLU A 423 -14.74 8.61 13.70
N ALA A 424 -15.05 9.71 13.02
CA ALA A 424 -14.89 9.87 11.59
C ALA A 424 -13.49 9.42 11.13
N GLY A 425 -13.43 8.65 10.04
CA GLY A 425 -12.17 8.19 9.44
C GLY A 425 -11.68 6.82 9.88
N TYR A 426 -12.38 6.15 10.82
CA TYR A 426 -11.92 4.89 11.39
C TYR A 426 -12.91 3.74 11.28
N PHE A 427 -12.53 2.72 10.50
CA PHE A 427 -13.18 1.41 10.56
C PHE A 427 -12.45 0.49 11.53
N VAL A 428 -13.18 -0.09 12.49
CA VAL A 428 -12.66 -1.10 13.45
C VAL A 428 -12.36 -2.41 12.74
N SER A 429 -13.14 -2.76 11.72
CA SER A 429 -12.96 -3.98 10.94
C SER A 429 -12.99 -3.67 9.44
N HIS A 430 -12.62 -4.64 8.63
CA HIS A 430 -12.75 -4.55 7.18
C HIS A 430 -14.22 -4.44 6.80
N VAL A 431 -14.54 -3.74 5.71
CA VAL A 431 -15.94 -3.54 5.29
C VAL A 431 -16.15 -4.10 3.89
N SER A 432 -17.11 -5.00 3.78
CA SER A 432 -17.55 -5.55 2.49
C SER A 432 -18.72 -4.72 1.97
N THR A 433 -18.65 -4.37 0.69
CA THR A 433 -19.60 -3.49 0.01
C THR A 433 -19.95 -4.06 -1.36
N SER A 434 -21.08 -3.62 -1.90
CA SER A 434 -21.56 -3.95 -3.25
C SER A 434 -22.00 -2.68 -3.95
N ASP A 435 -21.84 -2.63 -5.27
CA ASP A 435 -22.44 -1.61 -6.13
C ASP A 435 -23.95 -1.85 -6.36
N ASP A 436 -24.49 -2.97 -5.87
CA ASP A 436 -25.92 -3.28 -5.88
C ASP A 436 -26.58 -3.00 -4.52
N LEU A 437 -27.40 -1.95 -4.46
CA LEU A 437 -28.19 -1.62 -3.28
C LEU A 437 -29.10 -2.77 -2.81
N GLN A 438 -29.55 -3.66 -3.71
CA GLN A 438 -30.37 -4.82 -3.32
C GLN A 438 -29.57 -5.85 -2.53
N VAL A 439 -28.29 -6.04 -2.86
CA VAL A 439 -27.38 -6.90 -2.08
C VAL A 439 -27.24 -6.32 -0.67
N ALA A 440 -27.03 -5.01 -0.54
CA ALA A 440 -26.98 -4.36 0.78
C ALA A 440 -28.31 -4.49 1.55
N LYS A 441 -29.47 -4.35 0.88
CA LYS A 441 -30.78 -4.56 1.51
C LYS A 441 -30.96 -6.00 2.02
N MET A 442 -30.49 -7.00 1.27
CA MET A 442 -30.49 -8.40 1.72
C MET A 442 -29.70 -8.57 3.02
N TYR A 443 -28.52 -7.97 3.10
CA TYR A 443 -27.66 -8.04 4.30
C TYR A 443 -28.16 -7.22 5.49
N ARG A 444 -28.87 -6.12 5.25
CA ARG A 444 -29.60 -5.36 6.27
C ARG A 444 -30.72 -6.19 6.93
N SER A 445 -31.27 -7.20 6.24
CA SER A 445 -32.43 -8.00 6.67
C SER A 445 -33.69 -7.12 6.76
N ASP A 446 -34.54 -7.27 7.79
CA ASP A 446 -35.81 -6.55 7.92
C ASP A 446 -35.65 -5.19 8.61
N ARG A 447 -34.65 -5.07 9.50
CA ARG A 447 -34.30 -3.84 10.22
C ARG A 447 -32.80 -3.69 10.34
N GLY A 448 -32.31 -2.47 10.15
CA GLY A 448 -30.90 -2.18 10.32
C GLY A 448 -30.45 -0.89 9.65
N CYS A 449 -29.17 -0.86 9.29
CA CYS A 449 -28.52 0.28 8.69
C CYS A 449 -27.98 -0.09 7.31
N ILE A 450 -27.99 0.85 6.37
CA ILE A 450 -27.25 0.75 5.11
C ILE A 450 -26.18 1.83 5.14
N LEU A 451 -24.92 1.43 5.01
CA LEU A 451 -23.83 2.36 4.75
C LEU A 451 -23.78 2.61 3.24
N HIS A 452 -23.89 3.86 2.83
CA HIS A 452 -23.76 4.33 1.46
C HIS A 452 -22.41 5.04 1.32
N PHE A 453 -21.53 4.55 0.45
CA PHE A 453 -20.20 5.07 0.23
C PHE A 453 -20.21 5.90 -1.06
N HIS A 454 -19.96 7.20 -0.91
CA HIS A 454 -19.78 8.10 -2.03
C HIS A 454 -18.55 7.70 -2.88
N PRO A 455 -18.51 7.93 -4.20
CA PRO A 455 -17.36 7.57 -5.04
C PRO A 455 -16.04 8.20 -4.58
N SER A 456 -16.10 9.35 -3.92
CA SER A 456 -14.93 10.00 -3.32
C SER A 456 -14.17 9.07 -2.36
N MET A 457 -14.87 8.15 -1.69
CA MET A 457 -14.27 7.14 -0.80
C MET A 457 -13.31 6.18 -1.54
N ARG A 458 -13.64 5.79 -2.78
CA ARG A 458 -12.79 4.92 -3.60
C ARG A 458 -11.59 5.66 -4.20
N ARG A 459 -11.81 6.94 -4.55
CA ARG A 459 -10.81 7.80 -5.18
C ARG A 459 -9.76 8.30 -4.20
N ALA A 460 -10.11 8.44 -2.92
CA ALA A 460 -9.20 8.86 -1.85
C ALA A 460 -8.02 7.90 -1.72
N PHE A 461 -6.78 8.40 -1.75
CA PHE A 461 -5.61 7.54 -1.56
C PHE A 461 -5.48 7.00 -0.14
N GLY A 462 -5.91 7.76 0.87
CA GLY A 462 -5.86 7.30 2.27
C GLY A 462 -6.81 6.14 2.57
N ILE A 463 -7.89 5.98 1.79
CA ILE A 463 -8.93 4.99 2.03
C ILE A 463 -8.70 3.78 1.12
N LYS A 464 -8.06 2.74 1.67
CA LYS A 464 -7.69 1.56 0.88
C LYS A 464 -8.93 0.71 0.58
N SER A 465 -9.14 0.42 -0.69
CA SER A 465 -10.26 -0.36 -1.18
C SER A 465 -9.90 -1.14 -2.44
N CYS A 466 -10.51 -2.31 -2.66
CA CYS A 466 -10.33 -3.09 -3.87
C CYS A 466 -11.54 -3.97 -4.23
N ASP A 467 -11.75 -4.18 -5.52
CA ASP A 467 -12.62 -5.18 -6.12
C ASP A 467 -11.99 -6.57 -5.95
N VAL A 468 -12.70 -7.42 -5.21
CA VAL A 468 -12.34 -8.82 -4.98
C VAL A 468 -13.33 -9.78 -5.62
N SER A 469 -14.25 -9.28 -6.45
CA SER A 469 -15.26 -10.09 -7.14
C SER A 469 -14.63 -11.21 -7.97
N TRP A 470 -13.42 -11.03 -8.49
CA TRP A 470 -12.70 -12.07 -9.23
C TRP A 470 -12.10 -13.18 -8.34
N ILE A 471 -11.91 -12.92 -7.04
CA ILE A 471 -11.49 -13.90 -6.02
C ILE A 471 -12.70 -14.56 -5.35
N SER A 472 -13.70 -13.76 -4.97
CA SER A 472 -14.86 -14.20 -4.19
C SER A 472 -15.64 -15.34 -4.87
N GLU A 473 -16.15 -16.28 -4.08
CA GLU A 473 -17.05 -17.34 -4.59
C GLU A 473 -18.42 -16.76 -5.00
N TYR A 474 -18.82 -15.63 -4.42
CA TYR A 474 -20.14 -15.01 -4.59
C TYR A 474 -20.11 -13.92 -5.67
N LYS A 475 -19.90 -14.31 -6.93
CA LYS A 475 -19.76 -13.37 -8.07
C LYS A 475 -20.91 -12.37 -8.21
N HIS A 476 -22.12 -12.77 -7.81
CA HIS A 476 -23.32 -11.94 -7.89
C HIS A 476 -23.32 -10.76 -6.90
N GLU A 477 -22.51 -10.82 -5.84
CA GLU A 477 -22.42 -9.75 -4.85
C GLU A 477 -21.55 -8.58 -5.33
N ARG A 478 -20.72 -8.80 -6.37
CA ARG A 478 -19.76 -7.81 -6.90
C ARG A 478 -18.99 -7.11 -5.78
N GLU A 479 -18.41 -7.95 -4.93
CA GLU A 479 -17.83 -7.54 -3.66
C GLU A 479 -16.62 -6.61 -3.83
N ILE A 480 -16.71 -5.43 -3.21
CA ILE A 480 -15.62 -4.47 -3.04
C ILE A 480 -15.30 -4.36 -1.55
N LEU A 481 -14.04 -4.58 -1.18
CA LEU A 481 -13.57 -4.50 0.19
C LEU A 481 -12.93 -3.15 0.48
N PHE A 482 -13.25 -2.59 1.64
CA PHE A 482 -12.49 -1.52 2.28
C PHE A 482 -11.62 -2.11 3.40
N ALA A 483 -10.36 -1.66 3.44
CA ALA A 483 -9.48 -1.99 4.54
C ALA A 483 -9.95 -1.32 5.83
N ARG A 484 -9.72 -1.97 6.97
CA ARG A 484 -9.87 -1.29 8.26
C ARG A 484 -8.86 -0.15 8.36
N SER A 485 -9.16 0.86 9.19
CA SER A 485 -8.23 1.98 9.38
C SER A 485 -7.04 1.57 10.25
N ILE A 486 -5.87 2.17 10.00
CA ILE A 486 -4.65 2.01 10.82
C ILE A 486 -4.22 3.38 11.35
N THR A 487 -4.20 3.55 12.67
CA THR A 487 -3.88 4.81 13.38
C THR A 487 -2.41 5.23 13.26
N CYS A 488 -1.49 4.29 13.02
CA CYS A 488 -0.05 4.55 13.05
C CYS A 488 0.47 5.42 11.89
N TYR A 489 -0.31 5.58 10.80
CA TYR A 489 0.08 6.41 9.66
C TYR A 489 -0.38 7.87 9.76
N ASN A 490 -1.35 8.19 10.62
CA ASN A 490 -2.08 9.46 10.57
C ASN A 490 -1.61 10.51 11.59
N SER A 491 -0.69 10.21 12.51
CA SER A 491 -0.51 11.01 13.73
C SER A 491 0.80 11.81 13.86
N VAL A 492 1.70 11.82 12.86
CA VAL A 492 3.11 12.12 13.16
C VAL A 492 3.73 13.30 12.40
N LYS A 493 2.99 13.99 11.51
CA LYS A 493 3.57 15.19 10.90
C LYS A 493 3.64 16.38 11.87
N ASP A 494 2.59 16.80 12.58
CA ASP A 494 2.68 18.08 13.32
C ASP A 494 1.86 18.19 14.64
N GLY A 495 1.67 17.11 15.41
CA GLY A 495 0.98 17.21 16.71
C GLY A 495 -0.53 17.49 16.63
N HIS A 496 -1.09 17.57 15.42
CA HIS A 496 -2.52 17.58 15.16
C HIS A 496 -3.11 16.17 15.34
N LYS A 497 -4.32 16.13 15.91
CA LYS A 497 -5.21 14.96 15.98
C LYS A 497 -5.21 14.27 14.61
N GLY A 498 -5.06 12.95 14.55
CA GLY A 498 -4.91 12.23 13.28
C GLY A 498 -6.03 12.58 12.31
N ILE A 499 -5.70 12.95 11.08
CA ILE A 499 -6.67 13.43 10.09
C ILE A 499 -7.72 12.33 9.87
N ALA A 500 -8.99 12.62 10.18
CA ALA A 500 -10.11 11.77 9.84
C ALA A 500 -10.11 11.58 8.32
N LEU A 501 -10.13 10.32 7.87
CA LEU A 501 -10.08 10.02 6.43
C LEU A 501 -11.45 10.09 5.77
N TRP A 502 -12.55 9.97 6.51
CA TRP A 502 -13.90 10.03 5.97
C TRP A 502 -14.88 10.56 7.02
N ASN A 503 -15.98 11.17 6.58
CA ASN A 503 -17.06 11.64 7.43
C ASN A 503 -18.30 10.75 7.26
N ALA A 504 -19.23 10.84 8.22
CA ALA A 504 -20.52 10.15 8.17
C ALA A 504 -21.66 11.12 8.44
N LYS A 505 -22.74 11.02 7.66
CA LYS A 505 -23.99 11.76 7.89
C LYS A 505 -25.21 10.89 7.63
N ILE A 506 -26.31 11.15 8.33
CA ILE A 506 -27.59 10.49 8.06
C ILE A 506 -28.10 11.03 6.71
N GLU A 507 -28.28 10.15 5.74
CA GLU A 507 -28.81 10.49 4.42
C GLU A 507 -30.32 10.37 4.38
N SER A 508 -30.86 9.30 4.96
CA SER A 508 -32.30 9.09 5.14
C SER A 508 -32.55 8.14 6.30
N GLU A 509 -33.72 8.23 6.91
CA GLU A 509 -34.10 7.36 8.02
C GLU A 509 -35.62 7.14 8.03
N ASP A 510 -36.02 5.88 8.07
CA ASP A 510 -37.41 5.44 8.27
C ASP A 510 -37.50 4.46 9.45
N GLU A 511 -38.68 3.91 9.71
CA GLU A 511 -38.93 3.00 10.84
C GLU A 511 -38.02 1.76 10.84
N ASP A 512 -37.63 1.27 9.66
CA ASP A 512 -36.92 0.01 9.51
C ASP A 512 -35.47 0.18 9.05
N THR A 513 -35.14 1.27 8.35
CA THR A 513 -33.83 1.50 7.74
C THR A 513 -33.28 2.87 8.08
N GLN A 514 -32.04 2.90 8.55
CA GLN A 514 -31.22 4.11 8.59
C GLN A 514 -30.17 4.03 7.49
N MET A 515 -30.09 5.03 6.63
CA MET A 515 -29.07 5.13 5.59
C MET A 515 -28.05 6.18 5.98
N ILE A 516 -26.77 5.79 6.02
CA ILE A 516 -25.65 6.64 6.42
C ILE A 516 -24.73 6.82 5.23
N LEU A 517 -24.58 8.07 4.80
CA LEU A 517 -23.66 8.46 3.74
C LEU A 517 -22.26 8.66 4.32
N LEU A 518 -21.30 7.98 3.74
CA LEU A 518 -19.87 8.07 4.01
C LEU A 518 -19.17 8.78 2.85
N THR A 519 -18.44 9.84 3.17
CA THR A 519 -17.73 10.71 2.23
C THR A 519 -16.28 10.86 2.62
N TRP A 520 -15.38 11.00 1.64
CA TRP A 520 -13.99 11.37 1.94
C TRP A 520 -13.95 12.75 2.62
N THR A 521 -13.16 12.90 3.69
CA THR A 521 -13.07 14.18 4.42
C THR A 521 -12.62 15.33 3.53
N GLU A 522 -11.66 15.13 2.61
CA GLU A 522 -11.28 16.19 1.64
C GLU A 522 -12.43 16.53 0.67
N TYR A 523 -13.33 15.59 0.36
CA TYR A 523 -14.51 15.92 -0.45
C TYR A 523 -15.41 16.92 0.29
N ASP A 524 -15.72 16.68 1.56
CA ASP A 524 -16.60 17.56 2.32
C ASP A 524 -15.95 18.92 2.63
N GLU A 525 -14.65 18.94 2.91
CA GLU A 525 -13.87 20.15 3.17
C GLU A 525 -13.96 21.15 2.01
N TYR A 526 -13.82 20.67 0.77
CA TYR A 526 -13.81 21.52 -0.42
C TYR A 526 -15.17 21.64 -1.11
N LEU A 527 -16.21 20.90 -0.67
CA LEU A 527 -17.50 20.83 -1.36
C LEU A 527 -18.14 22.21 -1.54
N GLN A 528 -18.31 22.96 -0.44
CA GLN A 528 -19.04 24.24 -0.48
C GLN A 528 -18.33 25.27 -1.36
N GLN A 529 -17.03 25.51 -1.13
CA GLN A 529 -16.25 26.48 -1.90
C GLN A 529 -16.18 26.09 -3.38
N THR A 530 -16.00 24.80 -3.68
CA THR A 530 -15.98 24.30 -5.06
C THR A 530 -17.30 24.60 -5.78
N MET A 531 -18.43 24.41 -5.09
CA MET A 531 -19.75 24.70 -5.65
C MET A 531 -20.02 26.19 -5.82
N GLU A 532 -19.61 27.04 -4.87
CA GLU A 532 -19.74 28.50 -4.96
C GLU A 532 -18.94 29.06 -6.14
N ILE A 533 -17.68 28.67 -6.29
CA ILE A 533 -16.85 29.05 -7.44
C ILE A 533 -17.49 28.51 -8.72
N SER A 534 -17.94 27.24 -8.72
CA SER A 534 -18.63 26.68 -9.89
C SER A 534 -19.85 27.52 -10.31
N ALA A 535 -20.67 27.99 -9.35
CA ALA A 535 -21.84 28.82 -9.61
C ALA A 535 -21.48 30.18 -10.21
N ILE A 536 -20.41 30.85 -9.73
CA ILE A 536 -19.91 32.11 -10.30
C ILE A 536 -19.57 31.94 -11.80
N TRP A 537 -19.01 30.78 -12.15
CA TRP A 537 -18.67 30.42 -13.52
C TRP A 537 -19.82 29.71 -14.29
N GLY A 538 -21.07 29.81 -13.82
CA GLY A 538 -22.24 29.21 -14.50
C GLY A 538 -22.16 27.68 -14.63
N HIS A 539 -21.42 27.04 -13.73
CA HIS A 539 -21.08 25.62 -13.74
C HIS A 539 -20.42 25.14 -15.03
N CYS A 540 -19.65 25.98 -15.73
CA CYS A 540 -18.91 25.55 -16.93
C CYS A 540 -17.58 24.87 -16.60
N ILE A 541 -17.01 25.16 -15.43
CA ILE A 541 -15.73 24.61 -14.97
C ILE A 541 -15.92 23.20 -14.36
N ASP A 542 -14.88 22.38 -14.48
CA ASP A 542 -14.76 21.08 -13.84
C ASP A 542 -14.56 21.25 -12.33
N LEU A 543 -15.34 20.53 -11.51
CA LEU A 543 -15.28 20.65 -10.06
C LEU A 543 -13.92 20.21 -9.50
N ASN A 544 -13.28 19.23 -10.13
CA ASN A 544 -11.96 18.77 -9.70
C ASN A 544 -10.87 19.78 -10.03
N LEU A 545 -11.02 20.57 -11.10
CA LEU A 545 -10.10 21.66 -11.41
C LEU A 545 -10.15 22.77 -10.36
N ILE A 546 -11.36 23.17 -9.96
CA ILE A 546 -11.55 24.14 -8.88
C ILE A 546 -10.92 23.62 -7.58
N TYR A 547 -11.17 22.35 -7.26
CA TYR A 547 -10.57 21.69 -6.10
C TYR A 547 -9.04 21.69 -6.12
N VAL A 548 -8.42 21.30 -7.24
CA VAL A 548 -6.95 21.29 -7.37
C VAL A 548 -6.41 22.71 -7.16
N LEU A 549 -7.06 23.73 -7.74
CA LEU A 549 -6.69 25.13 -7.52
C LEU A 549 -6.84 25.56 -6.05
N ALA A 550 -7.94 25.22 -5.40
CA ALA A 550 -8.16 25.53 -3.99
C ALA A 550 -7.09 24.90 -3.09
N LYS A 551 -6.81 23.61 -3.32
CA LYS A 551 -5.82 22.84 -2.57
C LYS A 551 -4.40 23.40 -2.68
N HIS A 552 -3.99 23.87 -3.86
CA HIS A 552 -2.65 24.41 -4.07
C HIS A 552 -2.49 25.88 -3.67
N ASN A 553 -3.57 26.67 -3.63
CA ASN A 553 -3.52 28.12 -3.35
C ASN A 553 -4.06 28.50 -1.95
N GLN A 554 -4.12 27.54 -1.00
CA GLN A 554 -4.57 27.78 0.38
C GLN A 554 -5.90 28.54 0.47
N ASP A 555 -6.84 28.21 -0.41
CA ASP A 555 -8.19 28.78 -0.44
C ASP A 555 -8.29 30.29 -0.79
N ASP A 556 -7.27 30.92 -1.38
CA ASP A 556 -7.39 32.29 -1.90
C ASP A 556 -8.28 32.33 -3.15
N ILE A 557 -9.55 32.68 -2.94
CA ILE A 557 -10.58 32.78 -3.98
C ILE A 557 -10.17 33.74 -5.11
N ASN A 558 -9.48 34.84 -4.82
CA ASN A 558 -9.09 35.81 -5.85
C ASN A 558 -8.02 35.23 -6.78
N GLU A 559 -7.02 34.55 -6.20
CA GLU A 559 -5.97 33.87 -6.96
C GLU A 559 -6.56 32.73 -7.81
N ILE A 560 -7.51 31.96 -7.25
CA ILE A 560 -8.23 30.93 -8.01
C ILE A 560 -8.99 31.55 -9.20
N HIS A 561 -9.68 32.67 -9.01
CA HIS A 561 -10.38 33.37 -10.10
C HIS A 561 -9.42 33.87 -11.19
N GLU A 562 -8.27 34.43 -10.81
CA GLU A 562 -7.25 34.87 -11.75
C GLU A 562 -6.73 33.68 -12.59
N TYR A 563 -6.38 32.58 -11.92
CA TYR A 563 -5.93 31.36 -12.61
C TYR A 563 -6.98 30.77 -13.54
N LEU A 564 -8.25 30.71 -13.12
CA LEU A 564 -9.34 30.21 -13.96
C LEU A 564 -9.56 31.12 -15.18
N SER A 565 -9.52 32.44 -15.01
CA SER A 565 -9.66 33.39 -16.11
C SER A 565 -8.55 33.25 -17.15
N ASP A 566 -7.30 33.20 -16.69
CA ASP A 566 -6.15 32.97 -17.56
C ASP A 566 -6.22 31.61 -18.26
N PHE A 567 -6.57 30.56 -17.51
CA PHE A 567 -6.69 29.21 -18.05
C PHE A 567 -7.80 29.11 -19.11
N CYS A 568 -8.98 29.69 -18.87
CA CYS A 568 -10.06 29.71 -19.85
C CYS A 568 -9.64 30.44 -21.13
N THR A 569 -9.00 31.61 -21.00
CA THR A 569 -8.48 32.38 -22.14
C THR A 569 -7.43 31.59 -22.92
N TRP A 570 -6.54 30.88 -22.21
CA TRP A 570 -5.54 30.01 -22.83
C TRP A 570 -6.19 28.82 -23.54
N LYS A 571 -7.17 28.16 -22.91
CA LYS A 571 -7.85 26.98 -23.44
C LYS A 571 -8.64 27.28 -24.72
N GLU A 572 -9.21 28.47 -24.87
CA GLU A 572 -9.95 28.87 -26.08
C GLU A 572 -9.08 28.99 -27.34
N GLN A 573 -7.76 29.01 -27.21
CA GLN A 573 -6.86 29.06 -28.36
C GLN A 573 -6.81 27.68 -29.02
N LYS A 574 -7.31 27.57 -30.27
CA LYS A 574 -7.32 26.32 -31.06
C LYS A 574 -5.99 25.57 -31.12
N TYR A 575 -4.88 26.28 -31.02
CA TYR A 575 -3.55 25.69 -30.99
C TYR A 575 -3.35 24.78 -29.76
N ASN A 576 -3.87 25.17 -28.60
CA ASN A 576 -3.72 24.46 -27.33
C ASN A 576 -4.58 23.20 -27.28
N ASP A 577 -5.80 23.24 -27.82
CA ASP A 577 -6.62 22.04 -27.99
C ASP A 577 -5.91 20.98 -28.84
N LYS A 578 -5.39 21.38 -30.00
CA LYS A 578 -4.62 20.47 -30.87
C LYS A 578 -3.37 19.92 -30.17
N LYS A 579 -2.65 20.78 -29.44
CA LYS A 579 -1.49 20.37 -28.64
C LYS A 579 -1.87 19.33 -27.59
N TYR A 580 -3.03 19.47 -26.95
CA TYR A 580 -3.52 18.49 -25.99
C TYR A 580 -3.94 17.18 -26.66
N GLU A 581 -4.66 17.22 -27.79
CA GLU A 581 -5.05 16.03 -28.54
C GLU A 581 -3.84 15.14 -28.91
N GLU A 582 -2.71 15.76 -29.27
CA GLU A 582 -1.45 15.08 -29.56
C GLU A 582 -0.87 14.34 -28.33
N LYS A 583 -1.15 14.83 -27.11
CA LYS A 583 -0.61 14.33 -25.83
C LYS A 583 -1.59 13.55 -24.97
N MET A 584 -2.88 13.62 -25.25
CA MET A 584 -3.95 13.00 -24.45
C MET A 584 -3.68 11.50 -24.21
N LYS A 585 -3.20 10.79 -25.23
CA LYS A 585 -2.85 9.36 -25.11
C LYS A 585 -1.71 9.10 -24.12
N GLU A 586 -0.80 10.04 -23.94
CA GLU A 586 0.28 9.94 -22.95
C GLU A 586 -0.25 10.13 -21.53
N PHE A 587 -1.10 11.14 -21.31
CA PHE A 587 -1.80 11.33 -20.03
C PHE A 587 -2.63 10.10 -19.65
N VAL A 588 -3.36 9.51 -20.58
CA VAL A 588 -4.13 8.28 -20.33
C VAL A 588 -3.22 7.11 -19.95
N LYS A 589 -2.09 6.90 -20.65
CA LYS A 589 -1.07 5.89 -20.26
C LYS A 589 -0.46 6.16 -18.88
N LEU A 590 -0.57 7.40 -18.41
CA LEU A 590 -0.16 7.86 -17.10
C LEU A 590 -1.33 7.88 -16.08
N ARG A 591 -2.47 7.28 -16.42
CA ARG A 591 -3.68 7.22 -15.56
C ARG A 591 -4.29 8.58 -15.25
N CYS A 592 -3.96 9.61 -16.02
CA CYS A 592 -4.52 10.94 -15.85
C CYS A 592 -5.78 11.06 -16.73
N CYS A 593 -6.92 10.65 -16.19
CA CYS A 593 -8.19 10.53 -16.93
C CYS A 593 -9.09 11.78 -16.90
N ASN A 594 -8.66 12.86 -16.24
CA ASN A 594 -9.41 14.13 -16.24
C ASN A 594 -8.75 15.14 -17.21
N ASP A 595 -9.41 15.40 -18.33
CA ASP A 595 -8.89 16.27 -19.38
C ASP A 595 -8.67 17.72 -18.92
N ASN A 596 -9.53 18.24 -18.03
CA ASN A 596 -9.41 19.61 -17.54
C ASN A 596 -8.19 19.78 -16.64
N ILE A 597 -7.90 18.79 -15.78
CA ILE A 597 -6.68 18.76 -14.97
C ILE A 597 -5.44 18.67 -15.86
N ASN A 598 -5.45 17.80 -16.86
CA ASN A 598 -4.32 17.63 -17.77
C ASN A 598 -4.00 18.92 -18.54
N LEU A 599 -5.03 19.57 -19.10
CA LEU A 599 -4.92 20.85 -19.79
C LEU A 599 -4.41 21.95 -18.87
N PHE A 600 -4.93 22.00 -17.63
CA PHE A 600 -4.52 22.99 -16.65
C PHE A 600 -3.03 22.88 -16.30
N TRP A 601 -2.52 21.67 -16.11
CA TRP A 601 -1.09 21.48 -15.86
C TRP A 601 -0.22 21.83 -17.08
N LEU A 602 -0.68 21.61 -18.32
CA LEU A 602 0.03 22.13 -19.49
C LEU A 602 0.09 23.67 -19.49
N PHE A 603 -1.03 24.33 -19.21
CA PHE A 603 -1.14 25.79 -19.11
C PHE A 603 -0.16 26.36 -18.06
N LEU A 604 -0.19 25.85 -16.83
CA LEU A 604 0.65 26.39 -15.76
C LEU A 604 2.14 26.31 -16.12
N PHE A 605 2.58 25.17 -16.66
CA PHE A 605 3.98 24.94 -16.96
C PHE A 605 4.49 25.74 -18.17
N GLU A 606 3.62 26.08 -19.11
CA GLU A 606 3.91 27.10 -20.12
C GLU A 606 4.10 28.48 -19.49
N LYS A 607 3.21 28.90 -18.58
CA LYS A 607 3.28 30.21 -17.90
C LYS A 607 4.57 30.38 -17.11
N VAL A 608 5.04 29.33 -16.41
CA VAL A 608 6.28 29.39 -15.60
C VAL A 608 7.55 28.95 -16.33
N SER A 609 7.50 28.70 -17.64
CA SER A 609 8.64 28.24 -18.46
C SER A 609 9.35 26.99 -17.90
N ARG A 610 8.57 26.09 -17.27
CA ARG A 610 9.10 24.81 -16.76
C ARG A 610 8.79 23.71 -17.77
N GLY A 611 9.66 22.70 -17.84
CA GLY A 611 9.56 21.63 -18.84
C GLY A 611 8.27 20.81 -18.73
N GLU A 612 7.79 20.32 -19.87
CA GLU A 612 6.52 19.57 -20.00
C GLU A 612 6.45 18.30 -19.14
N GLN A 613 7.61 17.69 -18.87
CA GLN A 613 7.74 16.53 -17.99
C GLN A 613 7.12 16.80 -16.60
N VAL A 614 7.28 18.01 -16.07
CA VAL A 614 6.79 18.35 -14.74
C VAL A 614 5.26 18.50 -14.73
N ALA A 615 4.64 18.92 -15.86
CA ALA A 615 3.19 18.95 -16.00
C ALA A 615 2.57 17.54 -15.88
N PHE A 616 3.20 16.55 -16.51
CA PHE A 616 2.78 15.15 -16.35
C PHE A 616 2.92 14.68 -14.91
N GLU A 617 4.04 14.99 -14.24
CA GLU A 617 4.27 14.58 -12.85
C GLU A 617 3.21 15.16 -11.91
N CYS A 618 2.88 16.45 -12.04
CA CYS A 618 1.84 17.10 -11.25
C CYS A 618 0.44 16.50 -11.51
N ALA A 619 0.08 16.30 -12.78
CA ALA A 619 -1.22 15.70 -13.14
C ALA A 619 -1.40 14.28 -12.55
N ILE A 620 -0.33 13.48 -12.56
CA ILE A 620 -0.35 12.13 -11.98
C ILE A 620 -0.48 12.20 -10.46
N VAL A 621 0.26 13.09 -9.81
CA VAL A 621 0.20 13.27 -8.36
C VAL A 621 -1.22 13.64 -7.93
N ASP A 622 -1.86 14.63 -8.56
CA ASP A 622 -3.22 15.00 -8.20
C ASP A 622 -4.24 13.90 -8.52
N THR A 623 -4.12 13.25 -9.68
CA THR A 623 -5.13 12.28 -10.14
C THR A 623 -5.03 10.93 -9.41
N VAL A 624 -3.82 10.39 -9.28
CA VAL A 624 -3.59 9.01 -8.81
C VAL A 624 -3.21 8.96 -7.32
N ILE A 625 -2.35 9.90 -6.89
CA ILE A 625 -1.75 9.89 -5.55
C ILE A 625 -2.59 10.65 -4.55
N TYR A 626 -3.12 11.82 -4.88
CA TYR A 626 -4.05 12.53 -4.02
C TYR A 626 -5.48 12.04 -4.26
N GLY A 627 -5.87 11.92 -5.52
CA GLY A 627 -7.23 11.56 -5.92
C GLY A 627 -8.10 12.79 -6.14
N LEU A 628 -9.06 12.66 -7.05
CA LEU A 628 -9.99 13.72 -7.43
C LEU A 628 -11.36 13.45 -6.81
N PRO A 629 -11.84 14.27 -5.85
CA PRO A 629 -12.99 13.92 -5.01
C PRO A 629 -14.33 13.95 -5.76
N PHE A 630 -14.48 14.76 -6.80
CA PHE A 630 -15.77 15.04 -7.43
C PHE A 630 -16.05 14.17 -8.66
N VAL A 631 -17.31 13.79 -8.82
CA VAL A 631 -17.86 13.05 -9.96
C VAL A 631 -18.98 13.86 -10.62
N GLU A 632 -19.30 13.55 -11.87
CA GLU A 632 -20.32 14.30 -12.65
C GLU A 632 -21.68 14.42 -11.94
N LYS A 633 -22.08 13.41 -11.18
CA LYS A 633 -23.36 13.44 -10.44
C LYS A 633 -23.37 14.48 -9.31
N ASP A 634 -22.22 14.86 -8.74
CA ASP A 634 -22.15 15.90 -7.71
C ASP A 634 -22.69 17.23 -8.24
N LYS A 635 -22.25 17.57 -9.46
CA LYS A 635 -22.70 18.76 -10.20
C LYS A 635 -24.21 18.71 -10.48
N ALA A 636 -24.74 17.53 -10.79
CA ALA A 636 -26.17 17.34 -11.04
C ALA A 636 -27.02 17.44 -9.77
N THR A 637 -26.53 16.92 -8.65
CA THR A 637 -27.20 16.99 -7.34
C THR A 637 -27.26 18.44 -6.86
N TRP A 638 -26.18 19.20 -6.98
CA TRP A 638 -26.14 20.61 -6.57
C TRP A 638 -27.09 21.50 -7.39
N LYS A 639 -27.12 21.33 -8.72
CA LYS A 639 -28.05 22.06 -9.60
C LYS A 639 -29.53 21.81 -9.27
N LYS A 640 -29.85 20.72 -8.57
CA LYS A 640 -31.22 20.44 -8.11
C LYS A 640 -31.53 21.12 -6.78
N SER A 641 -30.55 21.33 -5.90
CA SER A 641 -30.77 22.01 -4.62
C SER A 641 -30.92 23.53 -4.75
N GLU A 642 -30.43 24.13 -5.84
CA GLU A 642 -30.60 25.57 -6.14
C GLU A 642 -31.94 25.91 -6.80
N LYS A 643 -32.69 24.90 -7.28
CA LYS A 643 -34.02 25.06 -7.88
C LYS A 643 -35.10 24.81 -6.85
#